data_AF-A0A6J4FMZ4-F1
#
_entry.id   AF-A0A6J4FMZ4-F1
#
_cell.length_a   1.000
_cell.length_b   1.000
_cell.length_c   1.000
_cell.angle_alpha   90.00
_cell.angle_beta   90.00
_cell.angle_gamma   90.00
#
_symmetry.space_group_name_H-M   'P 1'
#
loop_
_entity.id
_entity.type
_entity.pdbx_description
1 polymer ?
#
loop_
_entity_poly.entity_id
_entity_poly.type
_entity_poly.pdbx_seq_one_letter_code
_entity_poly.pdbx_strand_id
1 'polypeptide(L)'
;MRLSWNEIRARAAAFAADWADEGYEKGQTQLFYRDFFEVFGMSVRRVASFEEPVKNLGDKRGFIDLFWKGVLLVEQKSVGRDLKKAKTQALDYFPGLKDTDLPRYILLSDFQTFELYDLEEGDELFFALADLPRHVEKFGFILGVQKRSFKDQDPVNIAASELVGKLHDALEDAGYTGHDLEQFLVRTVFCLFADDTGIFEPRDIFLDLLENRTREDGSDMGGWLAQLFQVLNTPEDRRPKNLDADLARFPYVNGDLFRDPLLIPSFDAGMRQRLIEACRFDWSGISPAIFGSLFQSVMNKKERRAKGAHYTTEKNILKVIEPLFLSELRAEFERLKARRDSRRRPDLLKFQEKLGQLRFFDPACGCGNFLIIAYRELRALEIEVMKEVFNTGQLDALAQSLSVIDVDQFYGIEIGEFPARIAETALWMMDHIMNNRLSLEFGQTYVRIPLKKSPHILHGDALETEWAALLPPEECSFVFGNPPFVGAKYQSDRQRNQVRRIAALGKTGGTLDYVTAWFIKAGEYVRNSNARIGFVSTNSITQGEQVAQLWPILFDRCKLEIAFAHRTFAWGSDARGKAHVHVVIIGLAKRDAAPKDRLLFSYDDINGEPLESTHAALSPYLFDASALSDVHLVVREAMRALNGFPPLLSGSQPIDDGNYIFDVDQRTAFLAEEPGAAKFLRPYVGSREHINGGKRWILMLQNASPGDLKGLPKVLERMRAVKGFRAKSPRKSTLAIASFPEKYNVEVIPTVPFLVVPEASSERREYVPIGWLEPPTIPSNLVRIIENASKPLFGLLTSAMHMSWLRHIGGRLKSDYRYSIGLVYNTFPLPPVSEAGLAKLEPLAQAVLDARAAHPGAILADLYDPDTMPTALRKAHQALDRAVDRLYRKQGFTSDRERVEHLLGLYENMTAPINAAAKIKAGRRRAKRPTA
;
A
#
# COMPACT_ATOMS: atom_id res chain seq x y z
N MET A 1 -40.92 11.54 7.03
CA MET A 1 -40.89 11.80 5.58
C MET A 1 -40.05 13.06 5.40
N ARG A 2 -38.86 12.93 4.79
CA ARG A 2 -37.86 14.00 4.71
C ARG A 2 -38.37 15.10 3.78
N LEU A 3 -38.25 16.36 4.18
CA LEU A 3 -38.62 17.49 3.33
C LEU A 3 -37.63 17.59 2.18
N SER A 4 -38.13 17.75 0.97
CA SER A 4 -37.32 18.09 -0.18
C SER A 4 -36.74 19.50 -0.01
N TRP A 5 -35.59 19.76 -0.61
CA TRP A 5 -35.01 21.11 -0.62
C TRP A 5 -35.92 22.15 -1.27
N ASN A 6 -36.79 21.77 -2.21
CA ASN A 6 -37.82 22.67 -2.74
C ASN A 6 -38.88 23.01 -1.70
N GLU A 7 -39.34 22.03 -0.92
CA GLU A 7 -40.25 22.28 0.21
C GLU A 7 -39.57 23.13 1.28
N ILE A 8 -38.29 22.88 1.56
CA ILE A 8 -37.48 23.66 2.49
C ILE A 8 -37.31 25.10 1.98
N ARG A 9 -37.02 25.31 0.69
CA ARG A 9 -36.97 26.65 0.09
C ARG A 9 -38.32 27.36 0.16
N ALA A 10 -39.42 26.65 -0.11
CA ALA A 10 -40.76 27.21 -0.02
C ALA A 10 -41.11 27.60 1.43
N ARG A 11 -40.77 26.76 2.41
CA ARG A 11 -40.90 27.04 3.84
C ARG A 11 -40.01 28.20 4.27
N ALA A 12 -38.78 28.27 3.76
CA ALA A 12 -37.86 29.38 4.02
C ALA A 12 -38.40 30.70 3.46
N ALA A 13 -39.08 30.66 2.31
CA ALA A 13 -39.71 31.84 1.73
C ALA A 13 -40.91 32.30 2.55
N ALA A 14 -41.73 31.35 3.05
CA ALA A 14 -42.81 31.67 3.98
C ALA A 14 -42.27 32.24 5.29
N PHE A 15 -41.25 31.61 5.88
CA PHE A 15 -40.57 32.10 7.09
C PHE A 15 -40.03 33.53 6.90
N ALA A 16 -39.34 33.79 5.79
CA ALA A 16 -38.81 35.12 5.51
C ALA A 16 -39.93 36.18 5.35
N ALA A 17 -41.09 35.80 4.81
CA ALA A 17 -42.24 36.70 4.69
C ALA A 17 -42.93 36.95 6.04
N ASP A 18 -43.11 35.89 6.85
CA ASP A 18 -43.77 35.98 8.16
C ASP A 18 -42.96 36.84 9.15
N TRP A 19 -41.64 36.89 9.00
CA TRP A 19 -40.72 37.62 9.88
C TRP A 19 -40.18 38.93 9.28
N ALA A 20 -40.73 39.40 8.16
CA ALA A 20 -40.22 40.58 7.44
C ALA A 20 -40.29 41.89 8.24
N ASP A 21 -41.28 42.03 9.13
CA ASP A 21 -41.53 43.25 9.92
C ASP A 21 -41.24 43.08 11.42
N GLU A 22 -40.66 41.93 11.81
CA GLU A 22 -40.45 41.55 13.20
C GLU A 22 -39.01 41.81 13.65
N GLY A 23 -38.81 42.01 14.97
CA GLY A 23 -37.51 42.49 15.44
C GLY A 23 -37.27 42.66 16.94
N TYR A 24 -38.20 42.19 17.77
CA TYR A 24 -38.15 42.38 19.23
C TYR A 24 -37.50 41.18 19.95
N GLU A 25 -36.19 41.27 20.16
CA GLU A 25 -35.34 40.25 20.80
C GLU A 25 -35.96 39.61 22.06
N LYS A 26 -36.31 40.41 23.08
CA LYS A 26 -36.79 39.89 24.37
C LYS A 26 -38.11 39.10 24.31
N GLY A 27 -38.92 39.29 23.27
CA GLY A 27 -40.22 38.63 23.13
C GLY A 27 -40.27 37.56 22.04
N GLN A 28 -39.37 37.63 21.05
CA GLN A 28 -39.55 36.92 19.79
C GLN A 28 -38.42 35.97 19.42
N THR A 29 -37.23 36.03 20.05
CA THR A 29 -36.09 35.16 19.71
C THR A 29 -36.44 33.67 19.72
N GLN A 30 -37.13 33.21 20.78
CA GLN A 30 -37.49 31.78 20.88
C GLN A 30 -38.50 31.35 19.82
N LEU A 31 -39.44 32.23 19.46
CA LEU A 31 -40.43 31.97 18.41
C LEU A 31 -39.75 31.96 17.03
N PHE A 32 -38.85 32.91 16.77
CA PHE A 32 -38.07 33.00 15.53
C PHE A 32 -37.30 31.71 15.26
N TYR A 33 -36.53 31.22 16.24
CA TYR A 33 -35.75 30.00 16.03
C TYR A 33 -36.59 28.73 16.06
N ARG A 34 -37.73 28.70 16.77
CA ARG A 34 -38.68 27.59 16.62
C ARG A 34 -39.17 27.51 15.18
N ASP A 35 -39.60 28.62 14.60
CA ASP A 35 -40.17 28.65 13.26
C ASP A 35 -39.08 28.45 12.19
N PHE A 36 -37.86 28.94 12.45
CA PHE A 36 -36.69 28.70 11.59
C PHE A 36 -36.33 27.20 11.51
N PHE A 37 -36.32 26.47 12.63
CA PHE A 37 -36.04 25.04 12.61
C PHE A 37 -37.17 24.22 11.95
N GLU A 38 -38.42 24.68 12.02
CA GLU A 38 -39.56 24.07 11.31
C GLU A 38 -39.46 24.21 9.78
N VAL A 39 -38.68 25.16 9.26
CA VAL A 39 -38.32 25.22 7.83
C VAL A 39 -37.67 23.90 7.39
N PHE A 40 -36.88 23.29 8.27
CA PHE A 40 -36.19 22.01 8.08
C PHE A 40 -37.01 20.81 8.60
N GLY A 41 -38.24 21.04 9.08
CA GLY A 41 -39.08 19.98 9.68
C GLY A 41 -38.53 19.43 10.98
N MET A 42 -37.69 20.21 11.67
CA MET A 42 -37.08 19.83 12.93
C MET A 42 -37.65 20.64 14.08
N SER A 43 -37.96 19.95 15.17
CA SER A 43 -38.33 20.62 16.40
C SER A 43 -37.06 21.05 17.14
N VAL A 44 -36.85 22.36 17.29
CA VAL A 44 -35.71 22.93 18.04
C VAL A 44 -35.56 22.34 19.44
N ARG A 45 -36.67 21.99 20.11
CA ARG A 45 -36.69 21.39 21.45
C ARG A 45 -36.03 20.02 21.54
N ARG A 46 -35.86 19.33 20.41
CA ARG A 46 -35.20 18.02 20.36
C ARG A 46 -33.68 18.12 20.29
N VAL A 47 -33.15 19.27 19.87
CA VAL A 47 -31.73 19.39 19.48
C VAL A 47 -30.99 20.53 20.17
N ALA A 48 -31.69 21.56 20.63
CA ALA A 48 -31.09 22.74 21.22
C ALA A 48 -31.80 23.19 22.50
N SER A 49 -31.06 23.85 23.39
CA SER A 49 -31.58 24.58 24.53
C SER A 49 -31.60 26.08 24.25
N PHE A 50 -32.56 26.79 24.85
CA PHE A 50 -32.63 28.25 24.84
C PHE A 50 -32.10 28.79 26.17
N GLU A 51 -31.49 29.98 26.15
CA GLU A 51 -30.99 30.68 27.34
C GLU A 51 -30.02 29.81 28.17
N GLU A 52 -29.10 29.11 27.49
CA GLU A 52 -28.16 28.19 28.15
C GLU A 52 -27.16 28.99 29.01
N PRO A 53 -27.06 28.73 30.32
CA PRO A 53 -26.14 29.45 31.19
C PRO A 53 -24.70 28.98 30.97
N VAL A 54 -23.79 29.91 30.67
CA VAL A 54 -22.35 29.65 30.50
C VAL A 54 -21.50 30.51 31.43
N LYS A 55 -20.37 29.95 31.88
CA LYS A 55 -19.37 30.68 32.67
C LYS A 55 -18.40 31.36 31.71
N ASN A 56 -18.29 32.68 31.76
CA ASN A 56 -17.36 33.41 30.91
C ASN A 56 -15.97 33.50 31.57
N LEU A 57 -15.00 34.09 30.88
CA LEU A 57 -13.72 34.47 31.48
C LEU A 57 -13.94 35.48 32.65
N GLY A 58 -13.52 35.08 33.86
CA GLY A 58 -13.81 35.78 35.11
C GLY A 58 -15.16 35.37 35.73
N ASP A 59 -15.48 35.79 36.95
CA ASP A 59 -16.71 35.40 37.69
C ASP A 59 -18.05 35.87 37.07
N LYS A 60 -18.08 36.20 35.77
CA LYS A 60 -19.27 36.62 35.02
C LYS A 60 -20.00 35.42 34.42
N ARG A 61 -21.34 35.43 34.51
CA ARG A 61 -22.22 34.46 33.84
C ARG A 61 -22.84 35.10 32.61
N GLY A 62 -22.85 34.36 31.50
CA GLY A 62 -23.53 34.71 30.26
C GLY A 62 -24.66 33.72 29.95
N PHE A 63 -25.49 34.05 28.97
CA PHE A 63 -26.57 33.20 28.48
C PHE A 63 -26.48 33.14 26.95
N ILE A 64 -26.45 31.93 26.40
CA ILE A 64 -26.50 31.72 24.95
C ILE A 64 -27.97 31.68 24.53
N ASP A 65 -28.36 32.48 23.54
CA ASP A 65 -29.75 32.58 23.09
C ASP A 65 -30.30 31.22 22.62
N LEU A 66 -29.56 30.52 21.75
CA LEU A 66 -29.83 29.13 21.37
C LEU A 66 -28.52 28.35 21.27
N PHE A 67 -28.49 27.19 21.91
CA PHE A 67 -27.32 26.34 21.93
C PHE A 67 -27.65 24.90 21.56
N TRP A 68 -27.10 24.46 20.43
CA TRP A 68 -27.03 23.06 20.02
C TRP A 68 -25.59 22.59 20.22
N LYS A 69 -25.37 21.84 21.30
CA LYS A 69 -24.05 21.35 21.71
C LYS A 69 -23.33 20.64 20.56
N GLY A 70 -22.07 21.02 20.33
CA GLY A 70 -21.23 20.47 19.26
C GLY A 70 -21.56 20.95 17.85
N VAL A 71 -22.70 21.63 17.63
CA VAL A 71 -23.20 21.95 16.28
C VAL A 71 -23.36 23.43 16.06
N LEU A 72 -24.24 24.11 16.81
CA LEU A 72 -24.66 25.48 16.51
C LEU A 72 -24.74 26.32 17.79
N LEU A 73 -24.11 27.49 17.77
CA LEU A 73 -24.30 28.55 18.75
C LEU A 73 -24.91 29.76 18.07
N VAL A 74 -25.99 30.26 18.66
CA VAL A 74 -26.72 31.40 18.15
C VAL A 74 -26.63 32.56 19.13
N GLU A 75 -26.38 33.75 18.60
CA GLU A 75 -26.55 35.00 19.34
C GLU A 75 -27.49 35.93 18.54
N GLN A 76 -28.58 36.33 19.18
CA GLN A 76 -29.61 37.17 18.61
C GLN A 76 -29.43 38.62 19.08
N LYS A 77 -29.79 39.56 18.21
CA LYS A 77 -29.96 40.97 18.57
C LYS A 77 -31.28 41.52 18.03
N SER A 78 -31.71 42.64 18.60
CA SER A 78 -32.81 43.44 18.06
C SER A 78 -32.42 44.04 16.70
N VAL A 79 -33.39 44.29 15.82
CA VAL A 79 -33.18 44.80 14.44
C VAL A 79 -32.27 46.03 14.40
N GLY A 80 -31.31 46.02 13.48
CA GLY A 80 -30.39 47.13 13.21
C GLY A 80 -29.26 47.29 14.23
N ARG A 81 -29.09 46.32 15.14
CA ARG A 81 -27.97 46.29 16.09
C ARG A 81 -26.72 45.67 15.46
N ASP A 82 -25.56 46.06 16.00
CA ASP A 82 -24.25 45.63 15.50
C ASP A 82 -23.94 44.18 15.86
N LEU A 83 -23.92 43.30 14.85
CA LEU A 83 -23.60 41.88 14.98
C LEU A 83 -22.12 41.61 15.26
N LYS A 84 -21.21 42.58 15.09
CA LYS A 84 -19.80 42.41 15.51
C LYS A 84 -19.67 42.20 17.02
N LYS A 85 -20.52 42.88 17.80
CA LYS A 85 -20.57 42.68 19.26
C LYS A 85 -21.15 41.31 19.62
N ALA A 86 -22.15 40.84 18.87
CA ALA A 86 -22.70 39.50 19.02
C ALA A 86 -21.64 38.43 18.74
N LYS A 87 -20.78 38.64 17.73
CA LYS A 87 -19.65 37.75 17.42
C LYS A 87 -18.67 37.65 18.58
N THR A 88 -18.24 38.79 19.13
CA THR A 88 -17.33 38.81 20.30
C THR A 88 -17.97 38.09 21.49
N GLN A 89 -19.25 38.33 21.75
CA GLN A 89 -19.99 37.69 22.83
C GLN A 89 -20.08 36.17 22.64
N ALA A 90 -20.38 35.69 21.44
CA ALA A 90 -20.40 34.26 21.10
C ALA A 90 -19.05 33.58 21.36
N LEU A 91 -17.94 34.22 20.98
CA LEU A 91 -16.58 33.70 21.19
C LEU A 91 -16.16 33.73 22.66
N ASP A 92 -16.62 34.71 23.44
CA ASP A 92 -16.33 34.84 24.87
C ASP A 92 -16.92 33.68 25.71
N TYR A 93 -17.89 32.93 25.17
CA TYR A 93 -18.45 31.74 25.81
C TYR A 93 -17.55 30.50 25.72
N PHE A 94 -16.62 30.45 24.76
CA PHE A 94 -15.85 29.24 24.44
C PHE A 94 -15.05 28.69 25.63
N PRO A 95 -14.36 29.52 26.45
CA PRO A 95 -13.65 29.04 27.63
C PRO A 95 -14.55 28.39 28.69
N GLY A 96 -15.86 28.65 28.65
CA GLY A 96 -16.86 28.09 29.56
C GLY A 96 -17.49 26.78 29.10
N LEU A 97 -17.25 26.39 27.84
CA LEU A 97 -17.78 25.18 27.23
C LEU A 97 -16.77 24.04 27.33
N LYS A 98 -17.26 22.79 27.36
CA LYS A 98 -16.38 21.63 27.22
C LYS A 98 -15.94 21.51 25.77
N ASP A 99 -14.77 20.94 25.53
CA ASP A 99 -14.26 20.71 24.17
C ASP A 99 -15.26 19.96 23.27
N THR A 100 -16.01 18.98 23.82
CA THR A 100 -17.05 18.23 23.09
C THR A 100 -18.32 19.04 22.81
N ASP A 101 -18.55 20.12 23.54
CA ASP A 101 -19.73 20.97 23.40
C ASP A 101 -19.47 22.17 22.47
N LEU A 102 -18.21 22.42 22.10
CA LEU A 102 -17.83 23.54 21.23
C LEU A 102 -18.57 23.47 19.90
N PRO A 103 -19.27 24.55 19.48
CA PRO A 103 -20.06 24.54 18.27
C PRO A 103 -19.16 24.60 17.03
N ARG A 104 -19.52 23.88 15.96
CA ARG A 104 -18.92 24.09 14.64
C ARG A 104 -19.39 25.40 13.99
N TYR A 105 -20.68 25.69 14.13
CA TYR A 105 -21.32 26.84 13.50
C TYR A 105 -21.64 27.94 14.51
N ILE A 106 -21.37 29.19 14.15
CA ILE A 106 -21.91 30.36 14.84
C ILE A 106 -22.90 31.04 13.90
N LEU A 107 -24.12 31.27 14.39
CA LEU A 107 -25.13 32.04 13.68
C LEU A 107 -25.47 33.30 14.45
N LEU A 108 -25.22 34.45 13.84
CA LEU A 108 -25.61 35.75 14.37
C LEU A 108 -26.80 36.26 13.56
N SER A 109 -27.79 36.82 14.24
CA SER A 109 -28.93 37.43 13.55
C SER A 109 -29.50 38.61 14.32
N ASP A 110 -29.97 39.61 13.58
CA ASP A 110 -30.76 40.72 14.08
C ASP A 110 -32.23 40.66 13.63
N PHE A 111 -32.73 39.46 13.31
CA PHE A 111 -34.01 39.15 12.63
C PHE A 111 -33.98 39.40 11.12
N GLN A 112 -33.33 40.47 10.66
CA GLN A 112 -33.35 40.85 9.23
C GLN A 112 -32.09 40.46 8.48
N THR A 113 -31.03 40.10 9.19
CA THR A 113 -29.77 39.63 8.62
C THR A 113 -29.31 38.34 9.31
N PHE A 114 -28.59 37.52 8.55
CA PHE A 114 -27.91 36.33 9.03
C PHE A 114 -26.41 36.44 8.73
N GLU A 115 -25.59 36.20 9.74
CA GLU A 115 -24.16 35.93 9.59
C GLU A 115 -23.88 34.51 10.08
N LEU A 116 -23.62 33.59 9.16
CA LEU A 116 -23.26 32.20 9.46
C LEU A 116 -21.75 32.03 9.29
N TYR A 117 -21.11 31.49 10.32
CA TYR A 117 -19.68 31.16 10.35
C TYR A 117 -19.51 29.66 10.53
N ASP A 118 -18.78 29.00 9.64
CA ASP A 118 -18.29 27.62 9.82
C ASP A 118 -16.85 27.68 10.35
N LEU A 119 -16.66 27.36 11.63
CA LEU A 119 -15.36 27.48 12.30
C LEU A 119 -14.36 26.41 11.88
N GLU A 120 -14.83 25.32 11.27
CA GLU A 120 -13.98 24.21 10.84
C GLU A 120 -13.43 24.46 9.44
N GLU A 121 -14.29 24.87 8.50
CA GLU A 121 -13.88 25.16 7.11
C GLU A 121 -13.41 26.61 6.92
N GLY A 122 -13.70 27.52 7.86
CA GLY A 122 -13.40 28.94 7.76
C GLY A 122 -14.31 29.71 6.79
N ASP A 123 -15.44 29.12 6.40
CA ASP A 123 -16.44 29.73 5.53
C ASP A 123 -17.28 30.77 6.30
N GLU A 124 -17.51 31.92 5.68
CA GLU A 124 -18.38 32.97 6.22
C GLU A 124 -19.48 33.31 5.19
N LEU A 125 -20.72 33.45 5.65
CA LEU A 125 -21.86 33.77 4.80
C LEU A 125 -22.73 34.86 5.44
N PHE A 126 -22.97 35.93 4.68
CA PHE A 126 -23.70 37.11 5.10
C PHE A 126 -24.83 37.41 4.12
N PHE A 127 -26.07 37.46 4.59
CA PHE A 127 -27.23 37.73 3.73
C PHE A 127 -28.43 38.29 4.51
N ALA A 128 -29.36 38.92 3.80
CA ALA A 128 -30.61 39.40 4.39
C ALA A 128 -31.64 38.26 4.52
N LEU A 129 -32.55 38.32 5.49
CA LEU A 129 -33.61 37.34 5.71
C LEU A 129 -34.39 37.03 4.42
N ALA A 130 -34.67 38.06 3.60
CA ALA A 130 -35.36 37.90 2.31
C ALA A 130 -34.63 36.97 1.31
N ASP A 131 -33.31 36.83 1.43
CA ASP A 131 -32.50 35.94 0.60
C ASP A 131 -32.32 34.54 1.21
N LEU A 132 -32.90 34.25 2.38
CA LEU A 132 -32.85 32.92 3.01
C LEU A 132 -33.22 31.77 2.05
N PRO A 133 -34.26 31.87 1.19
CA PRO A 133 -34.58 30.79 0.24
C PRO A 133 -33.45 30.46 -0.74
N ARG A 134 -32.57 31.43 -1.05
CA ARG A 134 -31.41 31.24 -1.91
C ARG A 134 -30.23 30.60 -1.18
N HIS A 135 -30.19 30.76 0.15
CA HIS A 135 -29.07 30.33 0.99
C HIS A 135 -29.42 29.16 1.93
N VAL A 136 -30.65 28.65 1.91
CA VAL A 136 -31.15 27.64 2.86
C VAL A 136 -30.31 26.35 2.89
N GLU A 137 -29.65 26.01 1.78
CA GLU A 137 -28.75 24.86 1.69
C GLU A 137 -27.50 24.98 2.58
N LYS A 138 -27.08 26.20 2.91
CA LYS A 138 -25.97 26.46 3.84
C LYS A 138 -26.30 26.08 5.28
N PHE A 139 -27.58 25.89 5.57
CA PHE A 139 -28.09 25.36 6.83
C PHE A 139 -28.41 23.86 6.75
N GLY A 140 -27.96 23.16 5.70
CA GLY A 140 -28.16 21.72 5.54
C GLY A 140 -27.60 20.87 6.65
N PHE A 141 -26.67 21.40 7.46
CA PHE A 141 -26.20 20.75 8.69
C PHE A 141 -27.34 20.50 9.69
N ILE A 142 -28.42 21.30 9.68
CA ILE A 142 -29.62 21.06 10.49
C ILE A 142 -30.22 19.70 10.10
N LEU A 143 -30.25 19.36 8.81
CA LEU A 143 -30.72 18.06 8.29
C LEU A 143 -29.67 16.95 8.34
N GLY A 144 -28.53 17.17 8.99
CA GLY A 144 -27.38 16.26 9.00
C GLY A 144 -26.62 16.19 7.67
N VAL A 145 -26.88 17.10 6.72
CA VAL A 145 -26.25 17.10 5.39
C VAL A 145 -25.07 18.08 5.37
N GLN A 146 -23.84 17.56 5.38
CA GLN A 146 -22.62 18.37 5.38
C GLN A 146 -21.76 18.09 4.14
N LYS A 147 -21.17 19.15 3.57
CA LYS A 147 -20.15 19.06 2.51
C LYS A 147 -18.83 18.69 3.20
N ARG A 148 -18.24 17.54 2.87
CA ARG A 148 -17.06 17.02 3.59
C ARG A 148 -15.89 16.75 2.66
N SER A 149 -14.70 17.10 3.15
CA SER A 149 -13.43 16.61 2.63
C SER A 149 -12.87 15.58 3.61
N PHE A 150 -12.46 14.42 3.12
CA PHE A 150 -11.86 13.38 3.96
C PHE A 150 -10.36 13.39 3.74
N LYS A 151 -9.59 13.26 4.83
CA LYS A 151 -8.16 13.00 4.76
C LYS A 151 -7.84 11.70 5.48
N ASP A 152 -7.09 10.85 4.81
CA ASP A 152 -6.40 9.75 5.48
C ASP A 152 -5.54 10.31 6.61
N GLN A 153 -5.55 9.64 7.77
CA GLN A 153 -4.71 9.95 8.94
C GLN A 153 -5.16 11.14 9.81
N ASP A 154 -6.42 11.56 9.69
CA ASP A 154 -7.03 12.43 10.70
C ASP A 154 -6.94 11.79 12.11
N PRO A 155 -6.53 12.52 13.17
CA PRO A 155 -6.60 12.05 14.56
C PRO A 155 -7.93 11.37 14.94
N VAL A 156 -9.03 11.82 14.34
CA VAL A 156 -10.37 11.23 14.48
C VAL A 156 -10.36 9.74 14.11
N ASN A 157 -9.66 9.36 13.03
CA ASN A 157 -9.60 7.97 12.58
C ASN A 157 -8.82 7.06 13.55
N ILE A 158 -7.82 7.59 14.25
CA ILE A 158 -7.06 6.80 15.24
C ILE A 158 -7.95 6.53 16.46
N ALA A 159 -8.64 7.56 16.95
CA ALA A 159 -9.55 7.45 18.09
C ALA A 159 -10.69 6.46 17.84
N ALA A 160 -11.33 6.52 16.66
CA ALA A 160 -12.39 5.59 16.29
C ALA A 160 -11.91 4.12 16.23
N SER A 161 -10.71 3.89 15.69
CA SER A 161 -10.10 2.55 15.66
C SER A 161 -9.85 2.00 17.08
N GLU A 162 -9.42 2.85 18.00
CA GLU A 162 -9.19 2.46 19.41
C GLU A 162 -10.50 2.14 20.15
N LEU A 163 -11.59 2.87 19.88
CA LEU A 163 -12.89 2.63 20.50
C LEU A 163 -13.43 1.24 20.11
N VAL A 164 -13.40 0.91 18.83
CA VAL A 164 -13.89 -0.40 18.33
C VAL A 164 -12.94 -1.53 18.75
N GLY A 165 -11.62 -1.30 18.74
CA GLY A 165 -10.66 -2.28 19.22
C GLY A 165 -10.88 -2.66 20.68
N LYS A 166 -11.16 -1.67 21.54
CA LYS A 166 -11.50 -1.93 22.96
C LYS A 166 -12.79 -2.74 23.12
N LEU A 167 -13.79 -2.53 22.26
CA LEU A 167 -15.03 -3.31 22.28
C LEU A 167 -14.79 -4.75 21.77
N HIS A 168 -14.02 -4.90 20.70
CA HIS A 168 -13.59 -6.20 20.17
C HIS A 168 -12.92 -7.04 21.26
N ASP A 169 -11.88 -6.50 21.89
CA ASP A 169 -11.08 -7.23 22.88
C ASP A 169 -11.94 -7.66 24.08
N ALA A 170 -12.86 -6.80 24.52
CA ALA A 170 -13.77 -7.13 25.61
C ALA A 170 -14.74 -8.29 25.25
N LEU A 171 -15.30 -8.27 24.04
CA LEU A 171 -16.17 -9.35 23.55
C LEU A 171 -15.40 -10.67 23.38
N GLU A 172 -14.17 -10.60 22.85
CA GLU A 172 -13.29 -11.75 22.70
C GLU A 172 -12.93 -12.37 24.06
N ASP A 173 -12.57 -11.55 25.05
CA ASP A 173 -12.26 -11.98 26.42
C ASP A 173 -13.47 -12.66 27.12
N ALA A 174 -14.70 -12.28 26.76
CA ALA A 174 -15.92 -12.94 27.23
C ALA A 174 -16.32 -14.19 26.42
N GLY A 175 -15.51 -14.59 25.44
CA GLY A 175 -15.70 -15.81 24.65
C GLY A 175 -16.56 -15.65 23.40
N TYR A 176 -16.98 -14.43 23.06
CA TYR A 176 -17.66 -14.15 21.79
C TYR A 176 -16.58 -13.94 20.70
N THR A 177 -16.32 -14.97 19.88
CA THR A 177 -15.12 -15.05 19.03
C THR A 177 -15.43 -15.51 17.60
N GLY A 178 -14.44 -15.39 16.70
CA GLY A 178 -14.53 -15.91 15.34
C GLY A 178 -15.54 -15.16 14.47
N HIS A 179 -16.23 -15.90 13.60
CA HIS A 179 -17.16 -15.35 12.61
C HIS A 179 -18.24 -14.44 13.23
N ASP A 180 -18.82 -14.84 14.37
CA ASP A 180 -19.89 -14.10 15.03
C ASP A 180 -19.41 -12.74 15.59
N LEU A 181 -18.21 -12.69 16.17
CA LEU A 181 -17.56 -11.46 16.64
C LEU A 181 -17.30 -10.49 15.51
N GLU A 182 -16.69 -11.02 14.46
CA GLU A 182 -16.32 -10.31 13.25
C GLU A 182 -17.56 -9.67 12.59
N GLN A 183 -18.59 -10.45 12.28
CA GLN A 183 -19.83 -9.92 11.70
C GLN A 183 -20.56 -8.93 12.62
N PHE A 184 -20.58 -9.18 13.92
CA PHE A 184 -21.22 -8.29 14.90
C PHE A 184 -20.55 -6.91 14.92
N LEU A 185 -19.22 -6.86 14.89
CA LEU A 185 -18.49 -5.59 14.88
C LEU A 185 -18.73 -4.81 13.59
N VAL A 186 -18.74 -5.47 12.41
CA VAL A 186 -19.05 -4.78 11.14
C VAL A 186 -20.44 -4.14 11.19
N ARG A 187 -21.45 -4.88 11.67
CA ARG A 187 -22.82 -4.36 11.84
C ARG A 187 -22.89 -3.21 12.83
N THR A 188 -22.15 -3.32 13.94
CA THR A 188 -22.10 -2.28 14.96
C THR A 188 -21.48 -1.00 14.40
N VAL A 189 -20.34 -1.09 13.70
CA VAL A 189 -19.72 0.09 13.10
C VAL A 189 -20.58 0.70 11.99
N PHE A 190 -21.29 -0.12 11.21
CA PHE A 190 -22.31 0.40 10.30
C PHE A 190 -23.36 1.21 11.05
N CYS A 191 -23.87 0.72 12.19
CA CYS A 191 -24.87 1.44 12.98
C CYS A 191 -24.33 2.76 13.54
N LEU A 192 -23.10 2.76 14.07
CA LEU A 192 -22.42 3.95 14.56
C LEU A 192 -22.31 5.02 13.46
N PHE A 193 -21.85 4.61 12.27
CA PHE A 193 -21.77 5.50 11.12
C PHE A 193 -23.14 5.96 10.62
N ALA A 194 -24.12 5.06 10.61
CA ALA A 194 -25.46 5.35 10.13
C ALA A 194 -26.17 6.41 10.97
N ASP A 195 -25.94 6.39 12.29
CA ASP A 195 -26.49 7.35 13.25
C ASP A 195 -25.98 8.78 13.00
N ASP A 196 -24.71 8.92 12.62
CA ASP A 196 -24.05 10.22 12.43
C ASP A 196 -24.09 10.77 11.00
N THR A 197 -24.45 9.95 10.01
CA THR A 197 -24.46 10.33 8.58
C THR A 197 -25.85 10.49 7.99
N GLY A 198 -26.88 10.45 8.84
CA GLY A 198 -28.27 10.62 8.44
C GLY A 198 -28.83 9.43 7.65
N ILE A 199 -28.27 8.23 7.88
CA ILE A 199 -28.93 6.98 7.47
C ILE A 199 -30.03 6.65 8.47
N PHE A 200 -29.74 6.78 9.77
CA PHE A 200 -30.75 6.71 10.82
C PHE A 200 -31.28 8.11 11.13
N GLU A 201 -32.60 8.20 11.36
CA GLU A 201 -33.28 9.46 11.65
C GLU A 201 -34.22 9.30 12.86
N PRO A 202 -34.27 10.28 13.78
CA PRO A 202 -33.37 11.44 13.89
C PRO A 202 -31.93 11.02 14.22
N ARG A 203 -30.99 11.96 14.10
CA ARG A 203 -29.61 11.77 14.58
C ARG A 203 -29.63 11.27 16.04
N ASP A 204 -28.65 10.45 16.40
CA ASP A 204 -28.47 9.84 17.73
C ASP A 204 -29.56 8.83 18.13
N ILE A 205 -30.40 8.36 17.21
CA ILE A 205 -31.45 7.38 17.53
C ILE A 205 -30.86 6.04 17.99
N PHE A 206 -29.69 5.64 17.48
CA PHE A 206 -29.01 4.44 17.97
C PHE A 206 -28.45 4.67 19.38
N LEU A 207 -27.80 5.80 19.64
CA LEU A 207 -27.39 6.18 20.99
C LEU A 207 -28.57 6.19 21.96
N ASP A 208 -29.67 6.85 21.60
CA ASP A 208 -30.90 6.97 22.39
C ASP A 208 -31.48 5.59 22.74
N LEU A 209 -31.50 4.66 21.77
CA LEU A 209 -31.97 3.29 21.99
C LEU A 209 -31.11 2.60 23.05
N LEU A 210 -29.78 2.70 22.94
CA LEU A 210 -28.88 2.03 23.87
C LEU A 210 -28.92 2.67 25.27
N GLU A 211 -28.94 4.00 25.38
CA GLU A 211 -28.96 4.67 26.67
C GLU A 211 -30.27 4.47 27.43
N ASN A 212 -31.41 4.54 26.74
CA ASN A 212 -32.72 4.59 27.38
C ASN A 212 -33.46 3.25 27.45
N ARG A 213 -33.11 2.26 26.60
CA ARG A 213 -33.84 0.98 26.54
C ARG A 213 -33.06 -0.21 27.08
N THR A 214 -31.75 -0.07 27.32
CA THR A 214 -30.92 -1.15 27.89
C THR A 214 -30.61 -0.90 29.37
N ARG A 215 -30.46 -1.98 30.15
CA ARG A 215 -30.09 -1.92 31.57
C ARG A 215 -28.64 -1.48 31.75
N GLU A 216 -28.39 -0.74 32.84
CA GLU A 216 -27.04 -0.27 33.18
C GLU A 216 -26.02 -1.40 33.37
N ASP A 217 -26.47 -2.60 33.79
CA ASP A 217 -25.62 -3.78 33.96
C ASP A 217 -25.23 -4.47 32.64
N GLY A 218 -25.79 -4.03 31.50
CA GLY A 218 -25.54 -4.58 30.17
C GLY A 218 -26.27 -5.89 29.85
N SER A 219 -27.00 -6.49 30.80
CA SER A 219 -27.52 -7.85 30.69
C SER A 219 -28.49 -8.09 29.53
N ASP A 220 -29.19 -7.06 29.06
CA ASP A 220 -30.16 -7.13 27.97
C ASP A 220 -29.68 -6.47 26.66
N MET A 221 -28.47 -5.89 26.63
CA MET A 221 -27.96 -5.14 25.49
C MET A 221 -27.84 -5.99 24.22
N GLY A 222 -27.33 -7.22 24.32
CA GLY A 222 -27.25 -8.14 23.18
C GLY A 222 -28.62 -8.47 22.58
N GLY A 223 -29.64 -8.63 23.43
CA GLY A 223 -31.01 -8.92 23.00
C GLY A 223 -31.65 -7.76 22.22
N TRP A 224 -31.38 -6.52 22.64
CA TRP A 224 -31.82 -5.32 21.92
C TRP A 224 -31.13 -5.18 20.57
N LEU A 225 -29.80 -5.39 20.52
CA LEU A 225 -29.05 -5.34 19.27
C LEU A 225 -29.48 -6.42 18.27
N ALA A 226 -29.77 -7.63 18.74
CA ALA A 226 -30.29 -8.70 17.90
C ALA A 226 -31.65 -8.33 17.27
N GLN A 227 -32.56 -7.75 18.05
CA GLN A 227 -33.84 -7.26 17.54
C GLN A 227 -33.66 -6.11 16.54
N LEU A 228 -32.76 -5.17 16.84
CA LEU A 228 -32.43 -4.08 15.92
C LEU A 228 -31.90 -4.63 14.58
N PHE A 229 -30.94 -5.56 14.59
CA PHE A 229 -30.41 -6.15 13.36
C PHE A 229 -31.48 -6.88 12.55
N GLN A 230 -32.44 -7.53 13.22
CA GLN A 230 -33.59 -8.11 12.55
C GLN A 230 -34.47 -7.04 11.89
N VAL A 231 -34.72 -5.91 12.57
CA VAL A 231 -35.51 -4.79 12.03
C VAL A 231 -34.82 -4.14 10.82
N LEU A 232 -33.49 -3.95 10.89
CA LEU A 232 -32.68 -3.44 9.78
C LEU A 232 -32.69 -4.37 8.56
N ASN A 233 -32.99 -5.67 8.75
CA ASN A 233 -33.16 -6.66 7.69
C ASN A 233 -34.64 -6.93 7.31
N THR A 234 -35.61 -6.30 7.96
CA THR A 234 -37.04 -6.55 7.71
C THR A 234 -37.69 -5.36 7.01
N PRO A 235 -38.18 -5.51 5.76
CA PRO A 235 -38.96 -4.49 5.07
C PRO A 235 -40.12 -3.98 5.94
N GLU A 236 -40.39 -2.68 5.89
CA GLU A 236 -41.37 -2.03 6.78
C GLU A 236 -42.77 -2.65 6.72
N ASP A 237 -43.22 -3.07 5.54
CA ASP A 237 -44.50 -3.72 5.29
C ASP A 237 -44.60 -5.16 5.86
N ARG A 238 -43.46 -5.76 6.22
CA ARG A 238 -43.37 -7.10 6.81
C ARG A 238 -43.10 -7.08 8.31
N ARG A 239 -42.94 -5.90 8.92
CA ARG A 239 -42.69 -5.78 10.35
C ARG A 239 -43.94 -6.17 11.15
N PRO A 240 -43.79 -6.80 12.34
CA PRO A 240 -44.92 -7.06 13.23
C PRO A 240 -45.66 -5.76 13.59
N LYS A 241 -47.00 -5.78 13.54
CA LYS A 241 -47.82 -4.59 13.86
C LYS A 241 -47.67 -4.08 15.31
N ASN A 242 -47.19 -4.95 16.19
CA ASN A 242 -46.92 -4.70 17.60
C ASN A 242 -45.41 -4.58 17.89
N LEU A 243 -44.58 -4.33 16.87
CA LEU A 243 -43.16 -4.04 17.06
C LEU A 243 -43.01 -2.82 17.98
N ASP A 244 -41.97 -2.84 18.82
CA ASP A 244 -41.64 -1.72 19.69
C ASP A 244 -41.50 -0.40 18.91
N ALA A 245 -42.08 0.68 19.45
CA ALA A 245 -42.17 1.95 18.76
C ALA A 245 -40.79 2.57 18.47
N ASP A 246 -39.79 2.36 19.32
CA ASP A 246 -38.44 2.88 19.09
C ASP A 246 -37.70 2.08 18.02
N LEU A 247 -37.85 0.74 18.03
CA LEU A 247 -37.30 -0.11 16.97
C LEU A 247 -37.96 0.16 15.62
N ALA A 248 -39.27 0.40 15.59
CA ALA A 248 -40.02 0.66 14.36
C ALA A 248 -39.55 1.91 13.59
N ARG A 249 -38.86 2.84 14.27
CA ARG A 249 -38.31 4.06 13.68
C ARG A 249 -37.07 3.82 12.82
N PHE A 250 -36.36 2.71 13.01
CA PHE A 250 -35.18 2.40 12.21
C PHE A 250 -35.57 2.01 10.78
N PRO A 251 -34.83 2.45 9.75
CA PRO A 251 -35.16 2.13 8.37
C PRO A 251 -34.91 0.65 8.06
N TYR A 252 -35.46 0.20 6.94
CA TYR A 252 -35.00 -1.03 6.33
C TYR A 252 -33.71 -0.75 5.53
N VAL A 253 -32.61 -1.44 5.87
CA VAL A 253 -31.30 -1.21 5.25
C VAL A 253 -31.06 -2.19 4.11
N ASN A 254 -30.99 -3.48 4.47
CA ASN A 254 -30.34 -4.67 3.86
C ASN A 254 -29.68 -4.62 2.46
N GLY A 255 -28.87 -5.65 2.22
CA GLY A 255 -27.92 -5.77 1.12
C GLY A 255 -26.88 -6.80 1.57
N ASP A 256 -27.31 -7.99 1.98
CA ASP A 256 -26.51 -9.04 2.62
C ASP A 256 -25.94 -8.74 4.03
N LEU A 257 -25.63 -7.50 4.38
CA LEU A 257 -24.99 -7.14 5.67
C LEU A 257 -25.72 -7.68 6.92
N PHE A 258 -27.05 -7.52 6.98
CA PHE A 258 -27.89 -7.98 8.09
C PHE A 258 -28.62 -9.31 7.81
N ARG A 259 -28.28 -9.99 6.70
CA ARG A 259 -29.00 -11.17 6.22
C ARG A 259 -28.84 -12.37 7.17
N ASP A 260 -27.60 -12.66 7.55
CA ASP A 260 -27.28 -13.87 8.30
C ASP A 260 -27.52 -13.69 9.82
N PRO A 261 -28.12 -14.67 10.51
CA PRO A 261 -28.27 -14.61 11.96
C PRO A 261 -26.91 -14.75 12.64
N LEU A 262 -26.73 -14.05 13.77
CA LEU A 262 -25.55 -14.15 14.62
C LEU A 262 -25.94 -14.68 15.99
N LEU A 263 -24.97 -15.27 16.70
CA LEU A 263 -25.11 -15.52 18.13
C LEU A 263 -25.38 -14.20 18.87
N ILE A 264 -26.18 -14.24 19.94
CA ILE A 264 -26.46 -13.04 20.74
C ILE A 264 -25.28 -12.83 21.70
N PRO A 265 -24.53 -11.72 21.60
CA PRO A 265 -23.43 -11.45 22.53
C PRO A 265 -23.97 -11.16 23.93
N SER A 266 -23.27 -11.65 24.96
CA SER A 266 -23.57 -11.31 26.36
C SER A 266 -22.71 -10.12 26.76
N PHE A 267 -23.35 -9.05 27.22
CA PHE A 267 -22.70 -7.80 27.64
C PHE A 267 -22.65 -7.69 29.15
N ASP A 268 -21.58 -7.09 29.66
CA ASP A 268 -21.50 -6.54 31.02
C ASP A 268 -21.60 -5.01 31.01
N ALA A 269 -21.61 -4.39 32.19
CA ALA A 269 -21.66 -2.94 32.35
C ALA A 269 -20.50 -2.22 31.64
N GLY A 270 -19.30 -2.83 31.63
CA GLY A 270 -18.11 -2.26 31.00
C GLY A 270 -18.22 -2.25 29.48
N MET A 271 -18.68 -3.35 28.88
CA MET A 271 -18.92 -3.46 27.44
C MET A 271 -20.02 -2.52 26.98
N ARG A 272 -21.11 -2.41 27.76
CA ARG A 272 -22.18 -1.44 27.51
C ARG A 272 -21.63 -0.02 27.46
N GLN A 273 -20.81 0.35 28.46
CA GLN A 273 -20.24 1.68 28.51
C GLN A 273 -19.30 1.97 27.33
N ARG A 274 -18.52 0.98 26.88
CA ARG A 274 -17.65 1.10 25.69
C ARG A 274 -18.44 1.32 24.41
N LEU A 275 -19.56 0.61 24.23
CA LEU A 275 -20.41 0.79 23.05
C LEU A 275 -21.10 2.17 23.07
N ILE A 276 -21.59 2.63 24.23
CA ILE A 276 -22.16 3.98 24.37
C ILE A 276 -21.10 5.06 24.15
N GLU A 277 -19.88 4.87 24.67
CA GLU A 277 -18.75 5.77 24.39
C GLU A 277 -18.45 5.84 22.89
N ALA A 278 -18.50 4.71 22.18
CA ALA A 278 -18.38 4.69 20.73
C ALA A 278 -19.54 5.42 20.05
N CYS A 279 -20.78 5.32 20.52
CA CYS A 279 -21.93 6.03 19.94
C CYS A 279 -21.86 7.56 20.13
N ARG A 280 -21.18 8.04 21.16
CA ARG A 280 -20.99 9.49 21.41
C ARG A 280 -19.84 10.09 20.59
N PHE A 281 -19.03 9.25 19.95
CA PHE A 281 -17.97 9.69 19.05
C PHE A 281 -18.58 10.11 17.72
N ASP A 282 -18.12 11.20 17.10
CA ASP A 282 -18.63 11.62 15.79
C ASP A 282 -18.02 10.77 14.65
N TRP A 283 -18.77 9.80 14.15
CA TRP A 283 -18.40 8.93 13.02
C TRP A 283 -18.52 9.63 11.67
N SER A 284 -19.02 10.86 11.66
CA SER A 284 -19.31 11.61 10.46
C SER A 284 -18.04 12.08 9.72
N GLY A 285 -16.96 12.35 10.45
CA GLY A 285 -15.64 12.73 9.92
C GLY A 285 -14.75 11.54 9.53
N ILE A 286 -15.23 10.32 9.73
CA ILE A 286 -14.45 9.12 9.46
C ILE A 286 -14.42 8.79 7.96
N SER A 287 -13.22 8.64 7.42
CA SER A 287 -13.05 8.09 6.07
C SER A 287 -13.41 6.60 6.08
N PRO A 288 -14.24 6.08 5.15
CA PRO A 288 -14.43 4.64 5.00
C PRO A 288 -13.11 3.87 4.76
N ALA A 289 -12.01 4.54 4.40
CA ALA A 289 -10.70 3.89 4.35
C ALA A 289 -10.16 3.47 5.73
N ILE A 290 -10.67 4.04 6.84
CA ILE A 290 -10.29 3.71 8.22
C ILE A 290 -10.47 2.23 8.55
N PHE A 291 -11.40 1.53 7.89
CA PHE A 291 -11.73 0.17 8.29
C PHE A 291 -10.51 -0.75 8.15
N GLY A 292 -9.61 -0.40 7.23
CA GLY A 292 -8.31 -1.06 7.13
C GLY A 292 -7.38 -0.81 8.33
N SER A 293 -7.34 0.39 8.91
CA SER A 293 -6.54 0.66 10.12
C SER A 293 -7.18 0.05 11.38
N LEU A 294 -8.50 0.16 11.51
CA LEU A 294 -9.28 -0.42 12.60
C LEU A 294 -9.11 -1.94 12.66
N PHE A 295 -9.11 -2.60 11.49
CA PHE A 295 -8.91 -4.04 11.46
C PHE A 295 -7.45 -4.45 11.73
N GLN A 296 -6.49 -3.67 11.24
CA GLN A 296 -5.08 -3.91 11.58
C GLN A 296 -4.80 -3.83 13.08
N SER A 297 -5.55 -3.01 13.83
CA SER A 297 -5.36 -2.89 15.28
C SER A 297 -5.89 -4.08 16.07
N VAL A 298 -6.95 -4.76 15.60
CA VAL A 298 -7.49 -5.96 16.27
C VAL A 298 -6.74 -7.24 15.89
N MET A 299 -5.98 -7.24 14.79
CA MET A 299 -5.14 -8.37 14.41
C MET A 299 -3.81 -8.43 15.19
N ASN A 300 -3.41 -9.61 15.66
CA ASN A 300 -2.09 -9.79 16.26
C ASN A 300 -0.94 -9.64 15.21
N LYS A 301 0.26 -9.26 15.68
CA LYS A 301 1.43 -9.00 14.81
C LYS A 301 1.86 -10.19 13.93
N LYS A 302 1.66 -11.43 14.39
CA LYS A 302 2.10 -12.64 13.68
C LYS A 302 1.15 -12.94 12.52
N GLU A 303 -0.15 -12.81 12.75
CA GLU A 303 -1.19 -12.94 11.74
C GLU A 303 -1.12 -11.83 10.70
N ARG A 304 -0.88 -10.59 11.12
CA ARG A 304 -0.70 -9.45 10.20
C ARG A 304 0.42 -9.71 9.19
N ARG A 305 1.57 -10.22 9.64
CA ARG A 305 2.71 -10.56 8.77
C ARG A 305 2.44 -11.81 7.90
N ALA A 306 1.76 -12.82 8.45
CA ALA A 306 1.48 -14.06 7.73
C ALA A 306 0.42 -13.88 6.62
N LYS A 307 -0.60 -13.05 6.87
CA LYS A 307 -1.64 -12.71 5.89
C LYS A 307 -1.22 -11.57 4.95
N GLY A 308 -0.09 -10.90 5.22
CA GLY A 308 0.36 -9.74 4.45
C GLY A 308 -0.62 -8.56 4.52
N ALA A 309 -1.42 -8.48 5.58
CA ALA A 309 -2.51 -7.52 5.75
C ALA A 309 -1.98 -6.11 6.03
N HIS A 310 -1.44 -5.47 5.00
CA HIS A 310 -0.95 -4.10 5.02
C HIS A 310 -1.93 -3.18 4.30
N TYR A 311 -2.64 -2.36 5.07
CA TYR A 311 -3.40 -1.19 4.61
C TYR A 311 -2.59 -0.38 3.61
N THR A 312 -3.25 0.01 2.52
CA THR A 312 -2.73 0.90 1.48
C THR A 312 -3.35 2.28 1.65
N THR A 313 -2.53 3.30 1.85
CA THR A 313 -2.98 4.69 2.00
C THR A 313 -3.58 5.24 0.70
N GLU A 314 -4.49 6.19 0.81
CA GLU A 314 -5.10 6.91 -0.33
C GLU A 314 -4.03 7.46 -1.28
N LYS A 315 -2.99 8.12 -0.74
CA LYS A 315 -1.86 8.63 -1.54
C LYS A 315 -1.22 7.54 -2.41
N ASN A 316 -1.08 6.32 -1.88
CA ASN A 316 -0.51 5.21 -2.63
C ASN A 316 -1.53 4.54 -3.58
N ILE A 317 -2.83 4.55 -3.25
CA ILE A 317 -3.89 4.10 -4.17
C ILE A 317 -3.93 5.01 -5.40
N LEU A 318 -3.87 6.33 -5.20
CA LEU A 318 -3.88 7.32 -6.28
C LEU A 318 -2.71 7.12 -7.25
N LYS A 319 -1.51 6.77 -6.77
CA LYS A 319 -0.38 6.40 -7.64
C LYS A 319 -0.68 5.23 -8.59
N VAL A 320 -1.64 4.36 -8.25
CA VAL A 320 -2.08 3.27 -9.13
C VAL A 320 -3.19 3.73 -10.06
N ILE A 321 -4.27 4.30 -9.51
CA ILE A 321 -5.50 4.55 -10.30
C ILE A 321 -5.42 5.78 -11.20
N GLU A 322 -4.59 6.78 -10.85
CA GLU A 322 -4.35 7.97 -11.68
C GLU A 322 -3.83 7.61 -13.07
N PRO A 323 -2.63 6.99 -13.19
CA PRO A 323 -2.11 6.60 -14.49
C PRO A 323 -2.85 5.41 -15.14
N LEU A 324 -3.60 4.62 -14.36
CA LEU A 324 -4.33 3.46 -14.90
C LEU A 324 -5.58 3.88 -15.69
N PHE A 325 -6.39 4.79 -15.14
CA PHE A 325 -7.64 5.23 -15.78
C PHE A 325 -8.09 6.66 -15.42
N LEU A 326 -7.84 7.13 -14.19
CA LEU A 326 -8.51 8.33 -13.69
C LEU A 326 -8.01 9.61 -14.39
N SER A 327 -6.71 9.71 -14.66
CA SER A 327 -6.15 10.84 -15.41
C SER A 327 -6.66 10.88 -16.86
N GLU A 328 -6.82 9.72 -17.51
CA GLU A 328 -7.39 9.63 -18.87
C GLU A 328 -8.87 10.08 -18.89
N LEU A 329 -9.67 9.63 -17.92
CA LEU A 329 -11.08 10.02 -17.81
C LEU A 329 -11.24 11.52 -17.53
N ARG A 330 -10.41 12.09 -16.64
CA ARG A 330 -10.42 13.54 -16.36
C ARG A 330 -10.00 14.35 -17.58
N ALA A 331 -8.96 13.92 -18.30
CA ALA A 331 -8.54 14.60 -19.53
C ALA A 331 -9.62 14.53 -20.63
N GLU A 332 -10.32 13.41 -20.76
CA GLU A 332 -11.47 13.28 -21.66
C GLU A 332 -12.60 14.24 -21.28
N PHE A 333 -12.95 14.32 -20.00
CA PHE A 333 -13.95 15.25 -19.48
C PHE A 333 -13.58 16.71 -19.77
N GLU A 334 -12.36 17.14 -19.45
CA GLU A 334 -11.92 18.52 -19.69
C GLU A 334 -11.99 18.90 -21.17
N ARG A 335 -11.60 17.99 -22.06
CA ARG A 335 -11.73 18.17 -23.51
C ARG A 335 -13.20 18.32 -23.95
N LEU A 336 -14.11 17.52 -23.40
CA LEU A 336 -15.55 17.61 -23.70
C LEU A 336 -16.17 18.90 -23.13
N LYS A 337 -15.79 19.26 -21.90
CA LYS A 337 -16.22 20.49 -21.21
C LYS A 337 -15.79 21.75 -21.97
N ALA A 338 -14.60 21.75 -22.59
CA ALA A 338 -14.09 22.87 -23.38
C ALA A 338 -14.83 23.10 -24.70
N ARG A 339 -15.62 22.13 -25.20
CA ARG A 339 -16.41 22.31 -26.43
C ARG A 339 -17.47 23.41 -26.27
N ARG A 340 -17.84 24.03 -27.39
CA ARG A 340 -18.85 25.11 -27.47
C ARG A 340 -19.92 24.85 -28.54
N ASP A 341 -19.91 23.67 -29.14
CA ASP A 341 -20.84 23.25 -30.18
C ASP A 341 -22.09 22.55 -29.61
N SER A 342 -23.07 22.27 -30.47
CA SER A 342 -24.30 21.55 -30.12
C SER A 342 -24.05 20.07 -29.75
N ARG A 343 -22.85 19.54 -30.00
CA ARG A 343 -22.46 18.15 -29.68
C ARG A 343 -21.97 18.00 -28.25
N ARG A 344 -21.58 19.09 -27.58
CA ARG A 344 -21.09 19.11 -26.19
C ARG A 344 -21.98 18.31 -25.24
N ARG A 345 -23.28 18.64 -25.14
CA ARG A 345 -24.21 18.00 -24.20
C ARG A 345 -24.44 16.51 -24.53
N PRO A 346 -24.75 16.10 -25.76
CA PRO A 346 -24.84 14.68 -26.12
C PRO A 346 -23.56 13.89 -25.85
N ASP A 347 -22.38 14.45 -26.12
CA ASP A 347 -21.11 13.76 -25.90
C ASP A 347 -20.77 13.65 -24.39
N LEU A 348 -21.14 14.64 -23.56
CA LEU A 348 -21.05 14.56 -22.10
C LEU A 348 -21.98 13.48 -21.51
N LEU A 349 -23.21 13.36 -22.01
CA LEU A 349 -24.13 12.29 -21.60
C LEU A 349 -23.59 10.90 -21.97
N LYS A 350 -23.00 10.75 -23.16
CA LYS A 350 -22.32 9.50 -23.56
C LYS A 350 -21.10 9.20 -22.70
N PHE A 351 -20.35 10.24 -22.32
CA PHE A 351 -19.24 10.08 -21.39
C PHE A 351 -19.74 9.61 -20.01
N GLN A 352 -20.83 10.20 -19.51
CA GLN A 352 -21.47 9.73 -18.27
C GLN A 352 -21.90 8.26 -18.38
N GLU A 353 -22.59 7.89 -19.47
CA GLU A 353 -23.01 6.51 -19.73
C GLU A 353 -21.81 5.54 -19.74
N LYS A 354 -20.70 5.94 -20.40
CA LYS A 354 -19.44 5.20 -20.36
C LYS A 354 -18.95 4.96 -18.93
N LEU A 355 -19.01 5.96 -18.04
CA LEU A 355 -18.60 5.80 -16.63
C LEU A 355 -19.42 4.72 -15.91
N GLY A 356 -20.74 4.65 -16.16
CA GLY A 356 -21.63 3.62 -15.60
C GLY A 356 -21.42 2.21 -16.16
N GLN A 357 -20.72 2.08 -17.29
CA GLN A 357 -20.38 0.80 -17.92
C GLN A 357 -19.04 0.24 -17.48
N LEU A 358 -18.17 1.03 -16.84
CA LEU A 358 -16.88 0.56 -16.36
C LEU A 358 -17.06 -0.52 -15.27
N ARG A 359 -16.17 -1.50 -15.23
CA ARG A 359 -16.13 -2.56 -14.20
C ARG A 359 -14.73 -2.69 -13.63
N PHE A 360 -14.65 -2.69 -12.30
CA PHE A 360 -13.42 -2.59 -11.51
C PHE A 360 -13.23 -3.85 -10.70
N PHE A 361 -12.04 -4.47 -10.80
CA PHE A 361 -11.78 -5.75 -10.15
C PHE A 361 -10.49 -5.74 -9.33
N ASP A 362 -10.60 -6.01 -8.03
CA ASP A 362 -9.45 -6.22 -7.14
C ASP A 362 -9.37 -7.67 -6.63
N PRO A 363 -8.51 -8.53 -7.21
CA PRO A 363 -8.38 -9.94 -6.83
C PRO A 363 -7.59 -10.18 -5.53
N ALA A 364 -7.29 -9.15 -4.75
CA ALA A 364 -6.72 -9.24 -3.41
C ALA A 364 -7.16 -8.03 -2.59
N CYS A 365 -8.48 -7.81 -2.52
CA CYS A 365 -9.02 -6.50 -2.16
C CYS A 365 -8.84 -6.12 -0.69
N GLY A 366 -8.56 -7.07 0.21
CA GLY A 366 -8.55 -6.81 1.64
C GLY A 366 -9.85 -6.15 2.07
N CYS A 367 -9.74 -5.06 2.84
CA CYS A 367 -10.86 -4.21 3.25
C CYS A 367 -11.46 -3.31 2.15
N GLY A 368 -11.03 -3.45 0.89
CA GLY A 368 -11.68 -2.81 -0.26
C GLY A 368 -11.22 -1.39 -0.60
N ASN A 369 -10.19 -0.84 0.04
CA ASN A 369 -9.80 0.57 -0.15
C ASN A 369 -9.56 0.98 -1.61
N PHE A 370 -8.95 0.11 -2.42
CA PHE A 370 -8.80 0.39 -3.85
C PHE A 370 -10.15 0.59 -4.54
N LEU A 371 -11.12 -0.26 -4.23
CA LEU A 371 -12.49 -0.16 -4.75
C LEU A 371 -13.20 1.09 -4.22
N ILE A 372 -13.09 1.36 -2.92
CA ILE A 372 -13.72 2.51 -2.25
C ILE A 372 -13.22 3.84 -2.83
N ILE A 373 -11.90 4.00 -2.96
CA ILE A 373 -11.31 5.24 -3.49
C ILE A 373 -11.62 5.37 -4.99
N ALA A 374 -11.52 4.29 -5.77
CA ALA A 374 -11.91 4.33 -7.18
C ALA A 374 -13.38 4.75 -7.34
N TYR A 375 -14.28 4.21 -6.52
CA TYR A 375 -15.70 4.57 -6.49
C TYR A 375 -15.91 6.05 -6.17
N ARG A 376 -15.28 6.55 -5.11
CA ARG A 376 -15.33 7.97 -4.72
C ARG A 376 -14.91 8.89 -5.86
N GLU A 377 -13.76 8.61 -6.47
CA GLU A 377 -13.21 9.44 -7.55
C GLU A 377 -14.09 9.44 -8.81
N LEU A 378 -14.67 8.29 -9.14
CA LEU A 378 -15.62 8.17 -10.25
C LEU A 378 -16.92 8.92 -9.98
N ARG A 379 -17.50 8.79 -8.78
CA ARG A 379 -18.68 9.56 -8.37
C ARG A 379 -18.40 11.06 -8.35
N ALA A 380 -17.22 11.47 -7.91
CA ALA A 380 -16.83 12.88 -7.92
C ALA A 380 -16.74 13.43 -9.36
N LEU A 381 -16.13 12.67 -10.28
CA LEU A 381 -16.08 13.02 -11.69
C LEU A 381 -17.49 13.06 -12.32
N GLU A 382 -18.36 12.11 -11.98
CA GLU A 382 -19.74 12.06 -12.47
C GLU A 382 -20.55 13.30 -12.04
N ILE A 383 -20.39 13.74 -10.79
CA ILE A 383 -21.04 14.95 -10.27
C ILE A 383 -20.61 16.17 -11.09
N GLU A 384 -19.32 16.31 -11.41
CA GLU A 384 -18.84 17.41 -12.25
C GLU A 384 -19.37 17.33 -13.70
N VAL A 385 -19.50 16.13 -14.26
CA VAL A 385 -20.17 15.93 -15.56
C VAL A 385 -21.63 16.37 -15.51
N MET A 386 -22.37 15.96 -14.48
CA MET A 386 -23.78 16.34 -14.30
C MET A 386 -23.94 17.85 -14.13
N LYS A 387 -23.06 18.52 -13.39
CA LYS A 387 -23.09 19.99 -13.21
C LYS A 387 -22.99 20.72 -14.55
N GLU A 388 -22.15 20.23 -15.45
CA GLU A 388 -22.01 20.80 -16.80
C GLU A 388 -23.22 20.52 -17.70
N VAL A 389 -23.91 19.39 -17.53
CA VAL A 389 -25.07 19.00 -18.34
C VAL A 389 -26.37 19.70 -17.88
N PHE A 390 -26.55 19.89 -16.57
CA PHE A 390 -27.83 20.28 -15.94
C PHE A 390 -27.86 21.73 -15.38
N ASN A 391 -26.99 22.63 -15.85
CA ASN A 391 -26.89 24.06 -15.47
C ASN A 391 -28.16 24.93 -15.68
N THR A 392 -29.21 24.42 -16.31
CA THR A 392 -30.45 25.17 -16.58
C THR A 392 -31.55 24.66 -15.66
N GLY A 393 -32.15 25.53 -14.85
CA GLY A 393 -33.05 25.28 -13.70
C GLY A 393 -34.34 24.48 -13.93
N GLN A 394 -34.27 23.40 -14.70
CA GLN A 394 -35.27 22.33 -14.82
C GLN A 394 -34.75 21.12 -14.01
N LEU A 395 -34.69 21.25 -12.69
CA LEU A 395 -34.17 20.19 -11.81
C LEU A 395 -35.25 19.24 -11.28
N ASP A 396 -36.54 19.55 -11.43
CA ASP A 396 -37.59 18.88 -10.64
C ASP A 396 -37.98 17.45 -11.05
N ALA A 397 -37.51 16.93 -12.18
CA ALA A 397 -38.01 15.64 -12.70
C ALA A 397 -37.00 14.49 -12.78
N LEU A 398 -35.70 14.69 -12.47
CA LEU A 398 -34.66 13.72 -12.90
C LEU A 398 -33.80 13.10 -11.80
N ALA A 399 -33.78 13.56 -10.54
CA ALA A 399 -32.75 13.14 -9.57
C ALA A 399 -32.60 11.62 -9.38
N GLN A 400 -33.70 10.85 -9.35
CA GLN A 400 -33.59 9.39 -9.21
C GLN A 400 -32.99 8.69 -10.44
N SER A 401 -32.94 9.37 -11.58
CA SER A 401 -32.39 8.90 -12.86
C SER A 401 -31.07 9.58 -13.28
N LEU A 402 -30.45 10.39 -12.40
CA LEU A 402 -29.27 11.19 -12.75
C LEU A 402 -27.94 10.42 -12.65
N SER A 403 -27.70 9.67 -11.57
CA SER A 403 -26.44 8.95 -11.39
C SER A 403 -26.51 7.55 -11.97
N VAL A 404 -25.57 7.23 -12.85
CA VAL A 404 -25.40 5.92 -13.49
C VAL A 404 -24.31 5.08 -12.81
N ILE A 405 -23.49 5.70 -11.96
CA ILE A 405 -22.43 5.00 -11.22
C ILE A 405 -22.98 4.39 -9.93
N ASP A 406 -22.66 3.13 -9.68
CA ASP A 406 -23.17 2.37 -8.53
C ASP A 406 -22.19 1.27 -8.08
N VAL A 407 -22.44 0.69 -6.90
CA VAL A 407 -21.53 -0.25 -6.24
C VAL A 407 -21.42 -1.60 -6.96
N ASP A 408 -22.40 -1.97 -7.79
CA ASP A 408 -22.41 -3.21 -8.59
C ASP A 408 -21.35 -3.23 -9.71
N GLN A 409 -20.67 -2.11 -9.95
CA GLN A 409 -19.53 -2.01 -10.84
C GLN A 409 -18.22 -2.53 -10.23
N PHE A 410 -18.19 -2.84 -8.93
CA PHE A 410 -16.98 -3.16 -8.17
C PHE A 410 -16.97 -4.62 -7.73
N TYR A 411 -15.85 -5.28 -8.02
CA TYR A 411 -15.62 -6.70 -7.84
C TYR A 411 -14.36 -6.90 -7.00
N GLY A 412 -14.37 -7.87 -6.10
CA GLY A 412 -13.24 -8.17 -5.24
C GLY A 412 -13.11 -9.66 -4.93
N ILE A 413 -11.89 -10.13 -4.69
CA ILE A 413 -11.65 -11.43 -4.04
C ILE A 413 -10.77 -11.20 -2.82
N GLU A 414 -11.17 -11.74 -1.69
CA GLU A 414 -10.42 -11.67 -0.45
C GLU A 414 -10.45 -13.01 0.28
N ILE A 415 -9.30 -13.45 0.80
CA ILE A 415 -9.16 -14.76 1.44
C ILE A 415 -9.70 -14.79 2.88
N GLY A 416 -9.76 -13.64 3.55
CA GLY A 416 -10.36 -13.48 4.87
C GLY A 416 -11.82 -13.04 4.78
N GLU A 417 -12.69 -13.71 5.50
CA GLU A 417 -14.11 -13.36 5.50
C GLU A 417 -14.36 -11.92 5.97
N PHE A 418 -13.80 -11.55 7.13
CA PHE A 418 -14.01 -10.23 7.70
C PHE A 418 -13.57 -9.06 6.81
N PRO A 419 -12.34 -9.02 6.26
CA PRO A 419 -11.97 -7.95 5.33
C PRO A 419 -12.88 -7.90 4.09
N ALA A 420 -13.37 -9.05 3.60
CA ALA A 420 -14.35 -9.08 2.51
C ALA A 420 -15.66 -8.38 2.90
N ARG A 421 -16.20 -8.66 4.10
CA ARG A 421 -17.43 -8.00 4.61
C ARG A 421 -17.27 -6.52 4.87
N ILE A 422 -16.07 -6.11 5.32
CA ILE A 422 -15.72 -4.70 5.42
C ILE A 422 -15.75 -4.04 4.05
N ALA A 423 -15.15 -4.66 3.03
CA ALA A 423 -15.11 -4.10 1.68
C ALA A 423 -16.53 -3.83 1.14
N GLU A 424 -17.46 -4.77 1.36
CA GLU A 424 -18.88 -4.60 1.02
C GLU A 424 -19.50 -3.40 1.76
N THR A 425 -19.36 -3.38 3.08
CA THR A 425 -19.98 -2.37 3.95
C THR A 425 -19.46 -0.98 3.68
N ALA A 426 -18.14 -0.84 3.56
CA ALA A 426 -17.47 0.44 3.35
C ALA A 426 -17.77 1.04 1.97
N LEU A 427 -18.01 0.20 0.95
CA LEU A 427 -18.48 0.67 -0.37
C LEU A 427 -19.88 1.29 -0.29
N TRP A 428 -20.83 0.70 0.44
CA TRP A 428 -22.15 1.32 0.65
C TRP A 428 -22.08 2.60 1.48
N MET A 429 -21.22 2.64 2.50
CA MET A 429 -21.00 3.86 3.27
C MET A 429 -20.47 4.98 2.39
N MET A 430 -19.51 4.66 1.50
CA MET A 430 -19.00 5.61 0.53
C MET A 430 -20.07 6.02 -0.49
N ASP A 431 -20.94 5.11 -0.92
CA ASP A 431 -22.12 5.42 -1.74
C ASP A 431 -23.03 6.45 -1.07
N HIS A 432 -23.39 6.23 0.20
CA HIS A 432 -24.22 7.17 0.96
C HIS A 432 -23.57 8.55 1.08
N ILE A 433 -22.27 8.61 1.38
CA ILE A 433 -21.50 9.86 1.42
C ILE A 433 -21.58 10.60 0.07
N MET A 434 -21.39 9.89 -1.05
CA MET A 434 -21.44 10.50 -2.38
C MET A 434 -22.85 10.88 -2.81
N ASN A 435 -23.86 10.16 -2.33
CA ASN A 435 -25.27 10.49 -2.53
C ASN A 435 -25.67 11.77 -1.78
N ASN A 436 -25.20 11.95 -0.54
CA ASN A 436 -25.35 13.19 0.21
C ASN A 436 -24.67 14.37 -0.52
N ARG A 437 -23.45 14.16 -1.02
CA ARG A 437 -22.75 15.18 -1.82
C ARG A 437 -23.51 15.55 -3.10
N LEU A 438 -24.02 14.56 -3.83
CA LEU A 438 -24.85 14.79 -5.01
C LEU A 438 -26.11 15.59 -4.63
N SER A 439 -26.74 15.22 -3.51
CA SER A 439 -27.94 15.88 -3.01
C SER A 439 -27.73 17.36 -2.71
N LEU A 440 -26.57 17.71 -2.15
CA LEU A 440 -26.16 19.09 -1.88
C LEU A 440 -25.93 19.89 -3.16
N GLU A 441 -25.24 19.31 -4.16
CA GLU A 441 -24.89 20.05 -5.38
C GLU A 441 -26.11 20.35 -6.26
N PHE A 442 -27.18 19.56 -6.16
CA PHE A 442 -28.41 19.73 -6.96
C PHE A 442 -29.63 20.17 -6.15
N GLY A 443 -29.50 20.35 -4.83
CA GLY A 443 -30.60 20.73 -3.96
C GLY A 443 -31.79 19.78 -4.08
N GLN A 444 -31.56 18.47 -4.12
CA GLN A 444 -32.60 17.43 -4.09
C GLN A 444 -32.13 16.22 -3.31
N THR A 445 -33.00 15.60 -2.53
CA THR A 445 -32.64 14.40 -1.76
C THR A 445 -32.46 13.20 -2.68
N TYR A 446 -31.22 12.72 -2.81
CA TYR A 446 -30.86 11.47 -3.48
C TYR A 446 -30.32 10.48 -2.45
N VAL A 447 -31.06 9.40 -2.20
CA VAL A 447 -30.67 8.34 -1.26
C VAL A 447 -30.98 6.99 -1.89
N ARG A 448 -30.05 6.03 -1.76
CA ARG A 448 -30.19 4.64 -2.24
C ARG A 448 -30.45 3.68 -1.08
N ILE A 449 -31.46 3.98 -0.27
CA ILE A 449 -31.92 3.11 0.83
C ILE A 449 -33.37 2.70 0.55
N PRO A 450 -33.71 1.39 0.60
CA PRO A 450 -32.84 0.25 0.93
C PRO A 450 -31.79 -0.05 -0.15
N LEU A 451 -30.72 -0.78 0.20
CA LEU A 451 -29.64 -1.10 -0.75
C LEU A 451 -30.17 -2.12 -1.77
N LYS A 452 -30.43 -1.65 -2.99
CA LYS A 452 -30.96 -2.49 -4.07
C LYS A 452 -29.86 -3.24 -4.83
N LYS A 453 -28.65 -2.70 -4.83
CA LYS A 453 -27.47 -3.20 -5.52
C LYS A 453 -26.34 -3.42 -4.53
N SER A 454 -25.52 -4.42 -4.81
CA SER A 454 -24.41 -4.83 -3.95
C SER A 454 -23.11 -4.87 -4.76
N PRO A 455 -21.97 -4.55 -4.14
CA PRO A 455 -20.68 -4.90 -4.71
C PRO A 455 -20.51 -6.42 -4.76
N HIS A 456 -19.65 -6.90 -5.66
CA HIS A 456 -19.42 -8.32 -5.90
C HIS A 456 -18.12 -8.77 -5.22
N ILE A 457 -18.12 -8.84 -3.89
CA ILE A 457 -16.95 -9.27 -3.11
C ILE A 457 -17.05 -10.76 -2.80
N LEU A 458 -16.12 -11.54 -3.32
CA LEU A 458 -16.05 -12.97 -3.07
C LEU A 458 -15.05 -13.27 -1.94
N HIS A 459 -15.54 -13.87 -0.86
CA HIS A 459 -14.68 -14.50 0.13
C HIS A 459 -14.12 -15.82 -0.46
N GLY A 460 -12.82 -15.84 -0.80
CA GLY A 460 -12.17 -16.99 -1.40
C GLY A 460 -10.68 -16.81 -1.70
N ASP A 461 -10.00 -17.91 -2.02
CA ASP A 461 -8.61 -17.87 -2.44
C ASP A 461 -8.50 -17.46 -3.92
N ALA A 462 -8.12 -16.22 -4.17
CA ALA A 462 -7.99 -15.67 -5.52
C ALA A 462 -7.07 -16.49 -6.44
N LEU A 463 -6.14 -17.30 -5.94
CA LEU A 463 -5.30 -18.16 -6.78
C LEU A 463 -5.96 -19.50 -7.14
N GLU A 464 -7.00 -19.91 -6.42
CA GLU A 464 -7.79 -21.12 -6.69
C GLU A 464 -9.12 -20.82 -7.39
N THR A 465 -9.71 -19.64 -7.18
CA THR A 465 -10.98 -19.23 -7.79
C THR A 465 -10.86 -18.99 -9.30
N GLU A 466 -11.88 -19.37 -10.08
CA GLU A 466 -12.02 -18.96 -11.48
C GLU A 466 -12.54 -17.52 -11.58
N TRP A 467 -11.67 -16.56 -11.93
CA TRP A 467 -12.04 -15.13 -11.96
C TRP A 467 -13.15 -14.83 -12.98
N ALA A 468 -13.15 -15.54 -14.11
CA ALA A 468 -14.17 -15.38 -15.16
C ALA A 468 -15.59 -15.75 -14.69
N ALA A 469 -15.72 -16.58 -13.66
CA ALA A 469 -17.02 -16.92 -13.06
C ALA A 469 -17.56 -15.79 -12.16
N LEU A 470 -16.68 -14.94 -11.62
CA LEU A 470 -17.06 -13.77 -10.82
C LEU A 470 -17.33 -12.55 -11.71
N LEU A 471 -16.45 -12.29 -12.67
CA LEU A 471 -16.57 -11.22 -13.65
C LEU A 471 -16.10 -11.75 -15.00
N PRO A 472 -16.95 -11.82 -16.04
CA PRO A 472 -16.49 -12.17 -17.38
C PRO A 472 -15.40 -11.20 -17.85
N PRO A 473 -14.27 -11.69 -18.40
CA PRO A 473 -13.13 -10.84 -18.73
C PRO A 473 -13.47 -9.74 -19.74
N GLU A 474 -14.39 -9.99 -20.67
CA GLU A 474 -14.90 -9.05 -21.67
C GLU A 474 -15.69 -7.87 -21.08
N GLU A 475 -16.27 -8.03 -19.90
CA GLU A 475 -16.97 -6.97 -19.16
C GLU A 475 -16.02 -6.17 -18.27
N CYS A 476 -14.90 -6.77 -17.88
CA CYS A 476 -13.90 -6.14 -17.03
C CYS A 476 -13.20 -4.98 -17.75
N SER A 477 -13.13 -3.82 -17.09
CA SER A 477 -12.38 -2.65 -17.58
C SER A 477 -10.99 -2.54 -16.96
N PHE A 478 -10.88 -2.80 -15.65
CA PHE A 478 -9.62 -2.64 -14.91
C PHE A 478 -9.45 -3.72 -13.85
N VAL A 479 -8.25 -4.30 -13.77
CA VAL A 479 -7.82 -5.19 -12.70
C VAL A 479 -6.72 -4.49 -11.90
N PHE A 480 -6.89 -4.27 -10.61
CA PHE A 480 -5.93 -3.49 -9.84
C PHE A 480 -5.95 -3.84 -8.37
N GLY A 481 -4.93 -3.43 -7.62
CA GLY A 481 -4.85 -3.71 -6.19
C GLY A 481 -3.43 -3.89 -5.67
N ASN A 482 -3.32 -4.45 -4.47
CA ASN A 482 -2.06 -4.71 -3.79
C ASN A 482 -2.00 -6.17 -3.30
N PRO A 483 -1.68 -7.14 -4.18
CA PRO A 483 -1.62 -8.54 -3.79
C PRO A 483 -0.49 -8.84 -2.79
N PRO A 484 -0.56 -9.93 -2.00
CA PRO A 484 0.38 -10.19 -0.91
C PRO A 484 1.81 -10.54 -1.37
N PHE A 485 2.82 -10.01 -0.67
CA PHE A 485 4.24 -10.27 -0.96
C PHE A 485 4.81 -11.34 -0.02
N VAL A 486 5.28 -12.45 -0.57
CA VAL A 486 5.94 -13.51 0.22
C VAL A 486 7.06 -14.13 -0.60
N GLY A 487 8.30 -13.76 -0.26
CA GLY A 487 9.49 -14.28 -0.92
C GLY A 487 9.59 -15.81 -0.78
N ALA A 488 10.14 -16.49 -1.79
CA ALA A 488 10.11 -17.95 -1.92
C ALA A 488 10.57 -18.78 -0.70
N LYS A 489 11.48 -18.22 0.12
CA LYS A 489 11.96 -18.85 1.36
C LYS A 489 10.95 -18.81 2.52
N TYR A 490 10.01 -17.87 2.49
CA TYR A 490 9.01 -17.65 3.53
C TYR A 490 7.62 -18.16 3.13
N GLN A 491 7.44 -18.59 1.88
CA GLN A 491 6.19 -19.20 1.42
C GLN A 491 5.91 -20.51 2.16
N SER A 492 4.64 -20.71 2.52
CA SER A 492 4.13 -22.02 2.93
C SER A 492 4.18 -22.99 1.75
N ASP A 493 4.09 -24.30 2.03
CA ASP A 493 4.09 -25.30 0.96
C ASP A 493 2.87 -25.16 0.03
N ARG A 494 1.70 -24.74 0.56
CA ARG A 494 0.52 -24.41 -0.24
C ARG A 494 0.82 -23.27 -1.22
N GLN A 495 1.30 -22.13 -0.71
CA GLN A 495 1.65 -20.96 -1.53
C GLN A 495 2.67 -21.31 -2.62
N ARG A 496 3.72 -22.05 -2.25
CA ARG A 496 4.77 -22.48 -3.19
C ARG A 496 4.21 -23.38 -4.30
N ASN A 497 3.28 -24.28 -3.97
CA ASN A 497 2.64 -25.16 -4.95
C ASN A 497 1.70 -24.38 -5.88
N GLN A 498 0.97 -23.39 -5.38
CA GLN A 498 0.15 -22.48 -6.19
C GLN A 498 1.00 -21.73 -7.21
N VAL A 499 2.08 -21.08 -6.77
CA VAL A 499 2.99 -20.33 -7.66
C VAL A 499 3.60 -21.25 -8.72
N ARG A 500 4.07 -22.45 -8.35
CA ARG A 500 4.63 -23.42 -9.30
C ARG A 500 3.64 -23.83 -10.37
N ARG A 501 2.39 -24.11 -9.97
CA ARG A 501 1.31 -24.53 -10.88
C ARG A 501 0.97 -23.40 -11.86
N ILE A 502 0.76 -22.18 -11.36
CA ILE A 502 0.38 -21.00 -12.14
C ILE A 502 1.53 -20.55 -13.07
N ALA A 503 2.76 -20.51 -12.57
CA ALA A 503 3.92 -20.14 -13.38
C ALA A 503 4.22 -21.18 -14.47
N ALA A 504 3.97 -22.47 -14.19
CA ALA A 504 4.19 -23.58 -15.11
C ALA A 504 5.64 -23.68 -15.65
N LEU A 505 6.63 -23.23 -14.87
CA LEU A 505 8.07 -23.26 -15.22
C LEU A 505 8.78 -24.55 -14.80
N GLY A 506 8.06 -25.56 -14.28
CA GLY A 506 8.68 -26.76 -13.70
C GLY A 506 9.35 -26.46 -12.35
N LYS A 507 10.49 -27.12 -12.06
CA LYS A 507 11.16 -27.02 -10.74
C LYS A 507 11.63 -25.59 -10.39
N THR A 508 11.88 -24.74 -11.39
CA THR A 508 12.35 -23.36 -11.20
C THR A 508 11.25 -22.40 -10.76
N GLY A 509 9.98 -22.66 -11.10
CA GLY A 509 8.86 -21.77 -10.76
C GLY A 509 8.58 -21.59 -9.26
N GLY A 510 9.23 -22.38 -8.40
CA GLY A 510 9.10 -22.25 -6.94
C GLY A 510 9.99 -21.19 -6.30
N THR A 511 10.76 -20.40 -7.07
CA THR A 511 11.61 -19.32 -6.56
C THR A 511 11.04 -17.92 -6.79
N LEU A 512 9.95 -17.80 -7.56
CA LEU A 512 9.21 -16.55 -7.72
C LEU A 512 8.54 -16.12 -6.41
N ASP A 513 8.42 -14.81 -6.19
CA ASP A 513 7.63 -14.26 -5.09
C ASP A 513 6.14 -14.60 -5.26
N TYR A 514 5.42 -14.72 -4.15
CA TYR A 514 4.00 -15.10 -4.14
C TYR A 514 3.13 -14.13 -4.96
N VAL A 515 3.44 -12.83 -4.92
CA VAL A 515 2.73 -11.78 -5.67
C VAL A 515 2.70 -12.04 -7.18
N THR A 516 3.73 -12.73 -7.71
CA THR A 516 3.84 -13.00 -9.16
C THR A 516 2.72 -13.88 -9.69
N ALA A 517 2.10 -14.70 -8.84
CA ALA A 517 0.94 -15.51 -9.22
C ALA A 517 -0.25 -14.65 -9.64
N TRP A 518 -0.47 -13.48 -9.01
CA TRP A 518 -1.52 -12.54 -9.40
C TRP A 518 -1.25 -11.87 -10.74
N PHE A 519 0.00 -11.46 -11.00
CA PHE A 519 0.38 -10.90 -12.30
C PHE A 519 0.11 -11.90 -13.44
N ILE A 520 0.49 -13.16 -13.21
CA ILE A 520 0.30 -14.21 -14.20
C ILE A 520 -1.18 -14.52 -14.39
N LYS A 521 -1.93 -14.70 -13.30
CA LYS A 521 -3.36 -15.00 -13.35
C LYS A 521 -4.18 -13.86 -13.97
N ALA A 522 -3.86 -12.60 -13.64
CA ALA A 522 -4.44 -11.43 -14.29
C ALA A 522 -4.13 -11.39 -15.78
N GLY A 523 -2.87 -11.64 -16.18
CA GLY A 523 -2.52 -11.70 -17.60
C GLY A 523 -3.18 -12.83 -18.37
N GLU A 524 -3.51 -13.94 -17.73
CA GLU A 524 -4.30 -15.01 -18.32
C GLU A 524 -5.79 -14.64 -18.42
N TYR A 525 -6.33 -14.03 -17.38
CA TYR A 525 -7.71 -13.55 -17.31
C TYR A 525 -8.01 -12.50 -18.40
N VAL A 526 -7.16 -11.49 -18.57
CA VAL A 526 -7.40 -10.40 -19.55
C VAL A 526 -7.02 -10.76 -20.98
N ARG A 527 -6.57 -11.99 -21.27
CA ARG A 527 -6.06 -12.37 -22.61
C ARG A 527 -7.08 -12.12 -23.73
N ASN A 528 -8.36 -12.28 -23.42
CA ASN A 528 -9.47 -12.10 -24.36
C ASN A 528 -10.25 -10.80 -24.14
N SER A 529 -9.69 -9.85 -23.39
CA SER A 529 -10.32 -8.54 -23.16
C SER A 529 -9.34 -7.39 -23.30
N ASN A 530 -9.86 -6.16 -23.20
CA ASN A 530 -9.06 -4.93 -23.22
C ASN A 530 -8.81 -4.38 -21.81
N ALA A 531 -9.08 -5.16 -20.76
CA ALA A 531 -8.85 -4.75 -19.39
C ALA A 531 -7.37 -4.40 -19.18
N ARG A 532 -7.12 -3.26 -18.53
CA ARG A 532 -5.77 -2.88 -18.09
C ARG A 532 -5.54 -3.34 -16.66
N ILE A 533 -4.29 -3.66 -16.34
CA ILE A 533 -3.89 -4.17 -15.03
C ILE A 533 -3.04 -3.10 -14.32
N GLY A 534 -3.24 -2.87 -13.02
CA GLY A 534 -2.38 -1.99 -12.21
C GLY A 534 -2.14 -2.58 -10.83
N PHE A 535 -0.94 -3.12 -10.58
CA PHE A 535 -0.62 -3.74 -9.30
C PHE A 535 0.55 -3.09 -8.58
N VAL A 536 0.43 -3.01 -7.25
CA VAL A 536 1.56 -2.81 -6.34
C VAL A 536 2.29 -4.14 -6.15
N SER A 537 3.62 -4.11 -6.07
CA SER A 537 4.44 -5.31 -5.83
C SER A 537 5.72 -4.98 -5.07
N THR A 538 6.33 -5.98 -4.44
CA THR A 538 7.76 -5.88 -4.05
C THR A 538 8.62 -5.56 -5.28
N ASN A 539 9.59 -4.67 -5.12
CA ASN A 539 10.57 -4.33 -6.17
C ASN A 539 11.44 -5.52 -6.63
N SER A 540 11.42 -6.64 -5.90
CA SER A 540 12.17 -7.83 -6.26
C SER A 540 11.69 -8.50 -7.55
N ILE A 541 10.47 -8.22 -8.03
CA ILE A 541 9.97 -8.77 -9.30
C ILE A 541 10.55 -8.07 -10.54
N THR A 542 11.23 -6.93 -10.34
CA THR A 542 11.93 -6.15 -11.37
C THR A 542 13.44 -6.15 -11.18
N GLN A 543 13.95 -7.05 -10.32
CA GLN A 543 15.37 -7.19 -9.97
C GLN A 543 15.77 -8.66 -9.87
N GLY A 544 17.06 -8.95 -9.98
CA GLY A 544 17.59 -10.28 -9.69
C GLY A 544 17.02 -11.40 -10.57
N GLU A 545 16.94 -12.61 -10.00
CA GLU A 545 16.55 -13.83 -10.70
C GLU A 545 15.06 -13.90 -11.09
N GLN A 546 14.22 -13.06 -10.51
CA GLN A 546 12.78 -13.08 -10.78
C GLN A 546 12.46 -12.55 -12.17
N VAL A 547 13.28 -11.60 -12.67
CA VAL A 547 12.99 -10.91 -13.92
C VAL A 547 12.97 -11.87 -15.11
N ALA A 548 14.01 -12.72 -15.21
CA ALA A 548 14.16 -13.70 -16.27
C ALA A 548 13.13 -14.85 -16.24
N GLN A 549 12.36 -14.96 -15.15
CA GLN A 549 11.32 -15.97 -14.96
C GLN A 549 9.93 -15.39 -15.20
N LEU A 550 9.58 -14.27 -14.56
CA LEU A 550 8.25 -13.68 -14.61
C LEU A 550 7.96 -12.99 -15.95
N TRP A 551 8.83 -12.08 -16.39
CA TRP A 551 8.51 -11.20 -17.50
C TRP A 551 8.34 -11.88 -18.85
N PRO A 552 9.10 -12.94 -19.19
CA PRO A 552 8.80 -13.74 -20.37
C PRO A 552 7.38 -14.35 -20.33
N ILE A 553 6.85 -14.69 -19.15
CA ILE A 553 5.46 -15.13 -19.03
C ILE A 553 4.51 -13.97 -19.40
N LEU A 554 4.69 -12.80 -18.80
CA LEU A 554 3.79 -11.66 -19.03
C LEU A 554 3.86 -11.16 -20.49
N PHE A 555 5.05 -10.99 -21.03
CA PHE A 555 5.26 -10.52 -22.40
C PHE A 555 4.91 -11.59 -23.44
N ASP A 556 5.43 -12.82 -23.32
CA ASP A 556 5.30 -13.81 -24.40
C ASP A 556 4.05 -14.69 -24.26
N ARG A 557 3.72 -15.13 -23.04
CA ARG A 557 2.55 -16.01 -22.80
C ARG A 557 1.26 -15.20 -22.68
N CYS A 558 1.28 -14.08 -21.97
CA CYS A 558 0.10 -13.25 -21.74
C CYS A 558 -0.06 -12.12 -22.76
N LYS A 559 0.96 -11.84 -23.60
CA LYS A 559 0.94 -10.78 -24.62
C LYS A 559 0.65 -9.39 -24.05
N LEU A 560 1.19 -9.13 -22.86
CA LEU A 560 1.11 -7.83 -22.20
C LEU A 560 2.32 -6.95 -22.51
N GLU A 561 2.17 -5.66 -22.23
CA GLU A 561 3.21 -4.63 -22.25
C GLU A 561 3.07 -3.76 -21.00
N ILE A 562 4.16 -3.16 -20.54
CA ILE A 562 4.11 -2.15 -19.48
C ILE A 562 3.53 -0.86 -20.05
N ALA A 563 2.41 -0.39 -19.50
CA ALA A 563 1.73 0.85 -19.88
C ALA A 563 2.24 2.04 -19.04
N PHE A 564 2.49 1.83 -17.76
CA PHE A 564 3.15 2.78 -16.87
C PHE A 564 3.87 2.05 -15.73
N ALA A 565 4.78 2.72 -15.04
CA ALA A 565 5.38 2.17 -13.83
C ALA A 565 5.86 3.23 -12.84
N HIS A 566 5.73 2.91 -11.54
CA HIS A 566 6.51 3.56 -10.49
C HIS A 566 7.72 2.70 -10.15
N ARG A 567 8.90 3.33 -10.15
CA ARG A 567 10.15 2.70 -9.70
C ARG A 567 10.15 2.51 -8.18
N THR A 568 11.24 1.99 -7.65
CA THR A 568 11.33 1.67 -6.23
C THR A 568 11.07 2.90 -5.36
N PHE A 569 10.07 2.82 -4.47
CA PHE A 569 9.84 3.77 -3.39
C PHE A 569 9.52 3.04 -2.09
N ALA A 570 9.66 3.73 -0.96
CA ALA A 570 9.36 3.19 0.35
C ALA A 570 7.85 3.14 0.56
N TRP A 571 7.33 1.95 0.89
CA TRP A 571 5.92 1.78 1.22
C TRP A 571 5.65 2.19 2.66
N GLY A 572 5.11 3.39 2.84
CA GLY A 572 4.59 3.84 4.13
C GLY A 572 3.21 3.25 4.39
N SER A 573 3.08 2.42 5.42
CA SER A 573 1.81 2.27 6.15
C SER A 573 1.99 2.93 7.52
N ASP A 574 1.18 3.92 7.85
CA ASP A 574 1.32 4.68 9.11
C ASP A 574 0.69 4.00 10.33
N ALA A 575 0.31 2.73 10.21
CA ALA A 575 -0.11 1.89 11.32
C ALA A 575 1.06 1.45 12.23
N ARG A 576 0.78 1.28 13.54
CA ARG A 576 1.73 0.79 14.56
C ARG A 576 2.47 -0.46 14.06
N GLY A 577 3.81 -0.41 13.96
CA GLY A 577 4.67 -1.56 13.59
C GLY A 577 5.13 -1.62 12.14
N LYS A 578 5.71 -0.52 11.62
CA LYS A 578 6.16 -0.32 10.23
C LYS A 578 6.91 -1.52 9.64
N ALA A 579 6.40 -2.06 8.53
CA ALA A 579 7.19 -2.86 7.61
C ALA A 579 7.84 -1.90 6.60
N HIS A 580 9.15 -1.67 6.71
CA HIS A 580 9.91 -0.95 5.68
C HIS A 580 10.07 -1.86 4.46
N VAL A 581 9.07 -1.87 3.58
CA VAL A 581 9.13 -2.63 2.32
C VAL A 581 9.29 -1.65 1.17
N HIS A 582 10.20 -1.96 0.26
CA HIS A 582 10.38 -1.23 -0.98
C HIS A 582 9.49 -1.85 -2.06
N VAL A 583 8.67 -1.02 -2.70
CA VAL A 583 7.69 -1.46 -3.70
C VAL A 583 7.89 -0.80 -5.04
N VAL A 584 7.24 -1.36 -6.04
CA VAL A 584 7.02 -0.79 -7.38
C VAL A 584 5.52 -0.83 -7.68
N ILE A 585 5.07 0.01 -8.61
CA ILE A 585 3.72 -0.09 -9.20
C ILE A 585 3.91 -0.37 -10.68
N ILE A 586 3.17 -1.34 -11.21
CA ILE A 586 3.28 -1.76 -12.60
C ILE A 586 1.89 -1.76 -13.22
N GLY A 587 1.72 -0.89 -14.22
CA GLY A 587 0.60 -0.90 -15.13
C GLY A 587 0.88 -1.77 -16.33
N LEU A 588 0.01 -2.73 -16.64
CA LEU A 588 0.11 -3.57 -17.83
C LEU A 588 -1.12 -3.38 -18.72
N ALA A 589 -0.92 -3.42 -20.02
CA ALA A 589 -1.98 -3.45 -21.01
C ALA A 589 -1.69 -4.55 -22.02
N LYS A 590 -2.72 -5.01 -22.73
CA LYS A 590 -2.54 -5.90 -23.88
C LYS A 590 -1.68 -5.20 -24.92
N ARG A 591 -0.76 -5.94 -25.58
CA ARG A 591 0.28 -5.36 -26.44
C ARG A 591 -0.25 -4.45 -27.56
N ASP A 592 -1.37 -4.81 -28.15
CA ASP A 592 -2.06 -4.06 -29.20
C ASP A 592 -2.85 -2.84 -28.67
N ALA A 593 -3.13 -2.79 -27.37
CA ALA A 593 -3.82 -1.70 -26.68
C ALA A 593 -2.90 -0.87 -25.76
N ALA A 594 -1.60 -1.16 -25.74
CA ALA A 594 -0.64 -0.46 -24.92
C ALA A 594 -0.49 1.00 -25.40
N PRO A 595 -0.42 1.98 -24.48
CA PRO A 595 -0.13 3.37 -24.83
C PRO A 595 1.17 3.48 -25.63
N LYS A 596 1.17 4.36 -26.65
CA LYS A 596 2.40 4.68 -27.41
C LYS A 596 3.45 5.33 -26.50
N ASP A 597 2.97 6.21 -25.64
CA ASP A 597 3.73 6.96 -24.65
C ASP A 597 3.46 6.36 -23.28
N ARG A 598 4.50 5.78 -22.67
CA ARG A 598 4.45 5.07 -21.39
C ARG A 598 5.01 5.96 -20.28
N LEU A 599 4.27 6.08 -19.19
CA LEU A 599 4.67 6.91 -18.04
C LEU A 599 5.61 6.14 -17.11
N LEU A 600 6.71 6.77 -16.72
CA LEU A 600 7.66 6.26 -15.74
C LEU A 600 7.87 7.29 -14.63
N PHE A 601 7.47 6.92 -13.42
CA PHE A 601 7.64 7.69 -12.20
C PHE A 601 8.91 7.23 -11.47
N SER A 602 9.92 8.10 -11.43
CA SER A 602 11.22 7.85 -10.81
C SER A 602 11.36 8.60 -9.48
N TYR A 603 12.12 8.05 -8.54
CA TYR A 603 12.30 8.61 -7.20
C TYR A 603 13.78 8.83 -6.93
N ASP A 604 14.19 10.08 -6.75
CA ASP A 604 15.56 10.41 -6.32
C ASP A 604 15.75 10.12 -4.81
N ASP A 605 14.74 10.48 -4.01
CA ASP A 605 14.53 9.97 -2.66
C ASP A 605 13.37 8.98 -2.66
N ILE A 606 13.60 7.76 -2.17
CA ILE A 606 12.59 6.71 -2.07
C ILE A 606 11.40 7.09 -1.17
N ASN A 607 11.54 8.11 -0.32
CA ASN A 607 10.45 8.65 0.51
C ASN A 607 9.83 9.94 -0.09
N GLY A 608 10.39 10.47 -1.17
CA GLY A 608 9.97 11.72 -1.79
C GLY A 608 8.87 11.58 -2.83
N GLU A 609 8.58 12.68 -3.52
CA GLU A 609 7.66 12.71 -4.65
C GLU A 609 8.33 12.18 -5.94
N PRO A 610 7.55 11.55 -6.83
CA PRO A 610 8.09 11.06 -8.09
C PRO A 610 8.37 12.18 -9.09
N LEU A 611 9.44 11.99 -9.87
CA LEU A 611 9.65 12.67 -11.15
C LEU A 611 9.01 11.85 -12.26
N GLU A 612 8.06 12.47 -12.98
CA GLU A 612 7.39 11.87 -14.13
C GLU A 612 8.22 12.00 -15.41
N SER A 613 8.21 10.97 -16.25
CA SER A 613 8.85 10.97 -17.56
C SER A 613 8.11 10.04 -18.52
N THR A 614 8.21 10.30 -19.83
CA THR A 614 7.47 9.57 -20.87
C THR A 614 8.43 8.88 -21.84
N HIS A 615 8.15 7.61 -22.17
CA HIS A 615 9.02 6.75 -22.99
C HIS A 615 8.20 5.92 -23.99
N ALA A 616 8.78 5.55 -25.13
CA ALA A 616 8.09 4.71 -26.12
C ALA A 616 7.99 3.24 -25.67
N ALA A 617 8.97 2.78 -24.88
CA ALA A 617 9.00 1.44 -24.32
C ALA A 617 9.61 1.45 -22.90
N LEU A 618 9.12 0.56 -22.04
CA LEU A 618 9.68 0.33 -20.71
C LEU A 618 10.18 -1.10 -20.59
N SER A 619 11.40 -1.26 -20.06
CA SER A 619 12.01 -2.56 -19.82
C SER A 619 11.38 -3.27 -18.61
N PRO A 620 11.53 -4.60 -18.48
CA PRO A 620 11.09 -5.33 -17.28
C PRO A 620 11.83 -4.93 -15.97
N TYR A 621 12.88 -4.11 -16.09
CA TYR A 621 13.62 -3.52 -14.97
C TYR A 621 13.18 -2.08 -14.66
N LEU A 622 12.13 -1.57 -15.34
CA LEU A 622 11.55 -0.24 -15.19
C LEU A 622 12.50 0.91 -15.60
N PHE A 623 13.12 0.76 -16.77
CA PHE A 623 13.91 1.80 -17.45
C PHE A 623 13.35 2.10 -18.82
N ASP A 624 13.81 3.21 -19.41
CA ASP A 624 13.57 3.49 -20.82
C ASP A 624 14.21 2.38 -21.68
N ALA A 625 13.37 1.69 -22.45
CA ALA A 625 13.78 0.66 -23.40
C ALA A 625 13.68 1.13 -24.86
N SER A 626 13.38 2.41 -25.10
CA SER A 626 13.11 2.95 -26.43
C SER A 626 14.29 2.81 -27.40
N ALA A 627 15.52 2.71 -26.86
CA ALA A 627 16.73 2.50 -27.64
C ALA A 627 17.14 1.03 -27.82
N LEU A 628 16.45 0.08 -27.20
CA LEU A 628 16.73 -1.36 -27.32
C LEU A 628 16.04 -1.95 -28.56
N SER A 629 16.68 -2.92 -29.21
CA SER A 629 16.08 -3.64 -30.33
C SER A 629 15.01 -4.63 -29.85
N ASP A 630 15.26 -5.25 -28.70
CA ASP A 630 14.37 -6.13 -27.95
C ASP A 630 13.93 -5.41 -26.67
N VAL A 631 12.78 -4.76 -26.73
CA VAL A 631 12.17 -4.07 -25.57
C VAL A 631 11.81 -5.03 -24.42
N HIS A 632 11.78 -6.35 -24.67
CA HIS A 632 11.50 -7.39 -23.68
C HIS A 632 12.77 -8.04 -23.14
N LEU A 633 13.95 -7.43 -23.37
CA LEU A 633 15.24 -7.93 -22.95
C LEU A 633 15.26 -8.26 -21.45
N VAL A 634 15.61 -9.51 -21.14
CA VAL A 634 15.89 -9.98 -19.79
C VAL A 634 17.32 -10.49 -19.68
N VAL A 635 18.00 -10.13 -18.59
CA VAL A 635 19.30 -10.69 -18.24
C VAL A 635 19.10 -12.07 -17.63
N ARG A 636 19.67 -13.09 -18.26
CA ARG A 636 19.59 -14.48 -17.81
C ARG A 636 20.88 -14.87 -17.12
N GLU A 637 20.78 -15.69 -16.10
CA GLU A 637 21.96 -16.22 -15.42
C GLU A 637 22.85 -16.98 -16.42
N ALA A 638 24.12 -16.59 -16.50
CA ALA A 638 25.11 -17.21 -17.35
C ALA A 638 26.03 -18.11 -16.52
N MET A 639 26.22 -19.36 -16.95
CA MET A 639 27.16 -20.29 -16.29
C MET A 639 28.64 -19.95 -16.56
N ARG A 640 28.92 -19.17 -17.61
CA ARG A 640 30.26 -18.71 -17.98
C ARG A 640 30.23 -17.21 -18.22
N ALA A 641 31.37 -16.57 -17.98
CA ALA A 641 31.51 -15.14 -18.19
C ALA A 641 31.42 -14.77 -19.68
N LEU A 642 30.44 -13.93 -20.03
CA LEU A 642 30.20 -13.43 -21.40
C LEU A 642 31.20 -12.35 -21.81
N ASN A 643 31.86 -11.74 -20.83
CA ASN A 643 32.80 -10.62 -20.94
C ASN A 643 34.27 -11.05 -20.99
N GLY A 644 34.55 -12.36 -20.99
CA GLY A 644 35.92 -12.88 -21.02
C GLY A 644 36.68 -12.76 -19.69
N PHE A 645 36.01 -12.39 -18.60
CA PHE A 645 36.62 -12.33 -17.28
C PHE A 645 37.03 -13.72 -16.74
N PRO A 646 38.03 -13.80 -15.84
CA PRO A 646 38.41 -15.05 -15.19
C PRO A 646 37.24 -15.63 -14.36
N PRO A 647 37.20 -16.95 -14.12
CA PRO A 647 36.13 -17.55 -13.32
C PRO A 647 36.06 -16.96 -11.91
N LEU A 648 34.86 -16.52 -11.53
CA LEU A 648 34.55 -16.14 -10.15
C LEU A 648 34.01 -17.36 -9.40
N LEU A 649 34.61 -17.71 -8.27
CA LEU A 649 34.27 -18.89 -7.49
C LEU A 649 33.50 -18.52 -6.22
N SER A 650 32.65 -19.42 -5.71
CA SER A 650 32.11 -19.30 -4.35
C SER A 650 33.14 -19.81 -3.36
N GLY A 651 33.29 -19.16 -2.20
CA GLY A 651 34.21 -19.65 -1.16
C GLY A 651 33.77 -20.99 -0.55
N SER A 652 34.59 -21.50 0.37
CA SER A 652 34.37 -22.79 1.03
C SER A 652 33.07 -22.83 1.83
N GLN A 653 32.32 -23.93 1.69
CA GLN A 653 31.08 -24.17 2.41
C GLN A 653 31.18 -25.46 3.23
N PRO A 654 31.31 -25.39 4.57
CA PRO A 654 31.53 -26.59 5.38
C PRO A 654 30.25 -27.44 5.57
N ILE A 655 29.07 -26.86 5.80
CA ILE A 655 27.85 -27.59 6.24
C ILE A 655 28.15 -28.47 7.48
N ASP A 656 28.48 -27.82 8.58
CA ASP A 656 29.09 -28.41 9.77
C ASP A 656 28.36 -28.02 11.08
N ASP A 657 27.27 -27.27 11.00
CA ASP A 657 26.55 -26.73 12.17
C ASP A 657 27.45 -25.89 13.11
N GLY A 658 28.46 -25.23 12.53
CA GLY A 658 29.43 -24.41 13.26
C GLY A 658 30.50 -25.22 14.01
N ASN A 659 30.57 -26.54 13.87
CA ASN A 659 31.55 -27.36 14.58
C ASN A 659 33.00 -27.12 14.17
N TYR A 660 33.25 -26.60 12.97
CA TYR A 660 34.60 -26.28 12.50
C TYR A 660 34.92 -24.79 12.57
N ILE A 661 33.98 -23.93 12.96
CA ILE A 661 34.17 -22.47 12.97
C ILE A 661 34.34 -21.99 14.40
N PHE A 662 35.37 -21.17 14.63
CA PHE A 662 35.74 -20.66 15.94
C PHE A 662 35.83 -19.14 15.90
N ASP A 663 35.28 -18.48 16.91
CA ASP A 663 35.68 -17.12 17.28
C ASP A 663 37.02 -17.12 18.06
N VAL A 664 37.42 -15.95 18.57
CA VAL A 664 38.70 -15.76 19.28
C VAL A 664 38.75 -16.58 20.57
N ASP A 665 37.67 -16.57 21.35
CA ASP A 665 37.62 -17.19 22.67
C ASP A 665 37.49 -18.71 22.54
N GLN A 666 36.62 -19.17 21.61
CA GLN A 666 36.46 -20.58 21.26
C GLN A 666 37.76 -21.19 20.74
N ARG A 667 38.50 -20.46 19.89
CA ARG A 667 39.81 -20.92 19.41
C ARG A 667 40.79 -21.05 20.56
N THR A 668 40.83 -20.08 21.46
CA THR A 668 41.77 -20.05 22.59
C THR A 668 41.49 -21.22 23.54
N ALA A 669 40.23 -21.42 23.91
CA ALA A 669 39.80 -22.56 24.72
C ALA A 669 40.12 -23.90 24.04
N PHE A 670 39.80 -24.03 22.76
CA PHE A 670 40.05 -25.26 22.01
C PHE A 670 41.54 -25.62 21.91
N LEU A 671 42.40 -24.62 21.72
CA LEU A 671 43.85 -24.82 21.68
C LEU A 671 44.49 -25.06 23.05
N ALA A 672 43.85 -24.62 24.14
CA ALA A 672 44.28 -24.98 25.48
C ALA A 672 44.03 -26.46 25.77
N GLU A 673 42.92 -27.01 25.29
CA GLU A 673 42.60 -28.44 25.42
C GLU A 673 43.40 -29.32 24.43
N GLU A 674 43.60 -28.87 23.20
CA GLU A 674 44.25 -29.65 22.14
C GLU A 674 45.23 -28.81 21.31
N PRO A 675 46.45 -28.51 21.82
CA PRO A 675 47.42 -27.65 21.15
C PRO A 675 47.84 -28.14 19.76
N GLY A 676 47.85 -29.47 19.55
CA GLY A 676 48.21 -30.10 18.28
C GLY A 676 47.28 -29.74 17.10
N ALA A 677 46.07 -29.24 17.37
CA ALA A 677 45.14 -28.79 16.35
C ALA A 677 45.54 -27.44 15.72
N ALA A 678 46.49 -26.70 16.31
CA ALA A 678 46.92 -25.39 15.82
C ALA A 678 47.36 -25.40 14.35
N LYS A 679 48.00 -26.48 13.89
CA LYS A 679 48.45 -26.62 12.50
C LYS A 679 47.31 -26.73 11.48
N PHE A 680 46.10 -27.07 11.92
CA PHE A 680 44.89 -27.23 11.09
C PHE A 680 43.95 -26.03 11.16
N LEU A 681 44.14 -25.10 12.09
CA LEU A 681 43.35 -23.88 12.16
C LEU A 681 43.84 -22.86 11.13
N ARG A 682 42.90 -22.29 10.40
CA ARG A 682 43.13 -21.31 9.34
C ARG A 682 42.23 -20.10 9.55
N PRO A 683 42.69 -18.86 9.30
CA PRO A 683 41.79 -17.70 9.30
C PRO A 683 40.60 -17.94 8.36
N TYR A 684 39.40 -17.58 8.78
CA TYR A 684 38.17 -17.80 8.01
C TYR A 684 37.40 -16.50 7.82
N VAL A 685 37.22 -16.08 6.57
CA VAL A 685 36.69 -14.75 6.25
C VAL A 685 35.42 -14.86 5.41
N GLY A 686 34.31 -14.32 5.93
CA GLY A 686 33.08 -14.10 5.20
C GLY A 686 32.87 -12.62 4.87
N SER A 687 31.70 -12.26 4.33
CA SER A 687 31.35 -10.87 4.01
C SER A 687 31.49 -9.94 5.22
N ARG A 688 31.05 -10.40 6.41
CA ARG A 688 31.13 -9.62 7.65
C ARG A 688 32.57 -9.35 8.05
N GLU A 689 33.42 -10.38 8.09
CA GLU A 689 34.81 -10.21 8.54
C GLU A 689 35.62 -9.39 7.55
N HIS A 690 35.34 -9.52 6.25
CA HIS A 690 35.99 -8.72 5.22
C HIS A 690 35.64 -7.23 5.36
N ILE A 691 34.34 -6.90 5.51
CA ILE A 691 33.88 -5.52 5.53
C ILE A 691 34.09 -4.88 6.91
N ASN A 692 33.62 -5.55 7.96
CA ASN A 692 33.52 -4.97 9.30
C ASN A 692 34.72 -5.34 10.21
N GLY A 693 35.71 -6.06 9.68
CA GLY A 693 36.77 -6.66 10.49
C GLY A 693 36.25 -7.78 11.40
N GLY A 694 37.08 -8.16 12.37
CA GLY A 694 36.84 -9.32 13.23
C GLY A 694 37.65 -10.54 12.78
N LYS A 695 37.79 -11.51 13.69
CA LYS A 695 38.65 -12.68 13.48
C LYS A 695 37.86 -13.95 13.75
N ARG A 696 37.84 -14.84 12.75
CA ARG A 696 37.32 -16.20 12.87
C ARG A 696 38.35 -17.18 12.32
N TRP A 697 38.24 -18.42 12.75
CA TRP A 697 39.05 -19.52 12.26
C TRP A 697 38.18 -20.69 11.84
N ILE A 698 38.68 -21.47 10.90
CA ILE A 698 38.09 -22.73 10.48
C ILE A 698 39.10 -23.86 10.63
N LEU A 699 38.62 -25.04 11.03
CA LEU A 699 39.40 -26.26 11.09
C LEU A 699 39.49 -26.92 9.71
N MET A 700 40.65 -26.80 9.07
CA MET A 700 40.95 -27.32 7.72
C MET A 700 41.64 -28.69 7.84
N LEU A 701 40.89 -29.76 7.54
CA LEU A 701 41.32 -31.16 7.73
C LEU A 701 41.60 -31.92 6.42
N GLN A 702 41.46 -31.26 5.27
CA GLN A 702 41.59 -31.88 3.94
C GLN A 702 42.94 -32.59 3.73
N ASN A 703 43.99 -32.11 4.38
CA ASN A 703 45.35 -32.65 4.29
C ASN A 703 45.79 -33.39 5.55
N ALA A 704 44.87 -33.67 6.50
CA ALA A 704 45.21 -34.37 7.74
C ALA A 704 45.39 -35.88 7.46
N SER A 705 46.55 -36.43 7.84
CA SER A 705 46.77 -37.88 7.76
C SER A 705 46.06 -38.62 8.91
N PRO A 706 45.80 -39.93 8.80
CA PRO A 706 45.30 -40.73 9.92
C PRO A 706 46.20 -40.65 11.17
N GLY A 707 47.53 -40.52 10.97
CA GLY A 707 48.48 -40.33 12.06
C GLY A 707 48.30 -38.98 12.77
N ASP A 708 48.02 -37.91 12.01
CA ASP A 708 47.72 -36.60 12.58
C ASP A 708 46.44 -36.63 13.43
N LEU A 709 45.38 -37.27 12.92
CA LEU A 709 44.07 -37.29 13.57
C LEU A 709 44.03 -38.19 14.81
N LYS A 710 44.83 -39.26 14.85
CA LYS A 710 44.88 -40.20 15.99
C LYS A 710 45.25 -39.49 17.30
N GLY A 711 46.08 -38.45 17.23
CA GLY A 711 46.51 -37.65 18.37
C GLY A 711 45.58 -36.50 18.74
N LEU A 712 44.43 -36.35 18.09
CA LEU A 712 43.54 -35.19 18.21
C LEU A 712 42.09 -35.60 18.59
N PRO A 713 41.87 -36.12 19.82
CA PRO A 713 40.55 -36.57 20.27
C PRO A 713 39.43 -35.50 20.18
N LYS A 714 39.73 -34.22 20.41
CA LYS A 714 38.74 -33.13 20.35
C LYS A 714 38.38 -32.79 18.91
N VAL A 715 39.34 -32.81 17.98
CA VAL A 715 39.05 -32.74 16.54
C VAL A 715 38.16 -33.92 16.10
N LEU A 716 38.46 -35.15 16.55
CA LEU A 716 37.64 -36.33 16.24
C LEU A 716 36.21 -36.24 16.81
N GLU A 717 36.03 -35.58 17.95
CA GLU A 717 34.70 -35.26 18.50
C GLU A 717 33.91 -34.33 17.57
N ARG A 718 34.53 -33.23 17.11
CA ARG A 718 33.91 -32.31 16.13
C ARG A 718 33.57 -33.03 14.82
N MET A 719 34.45 -33.90 14.32
CA MET A 719 34.18 -34.71 13.13
C MET A 719 32.96 -35.63 13.30
N ARG A 720 32.80 -36.26 14.48
CA ARG A 720 31.62 -37.07 14.80
C ARG A 720 30.35 -36.21 14.85
N ALA A 721 30.42 -35.02 15.42
CA ALA A 721 29.30 -34.07 15.45
C ALA A 721 28.86 -33.64 14.04
N VAL A 722 29.83 -33.29 13.17
CA VAL A 722 29.56 -32.94 11.76
C VAL A 722 28.90 -34.09 11.00
N LYS A 723 29.44 -35.31 11.14
CA LYS A 723 28.82 -36.51 10.55
C LYS A 723 27.39 -36.70 11.04
N GLY A 724 27.17 -36.60 12.35
CA GLY A 724 25.85 -36.74 12.96
C GLY A 724 24.84 -35.68 12.49
N PHE A 725 25.27 -34.43 12.33
CA PHE A 725 24.45 -33.35 11.78
C PHE A 725 24.08 -33.61 10.32
N ARG A 726 25.08 -33.89 9.47
CA ARG A 726 24.87 -34.12 8.03
C ARG A 726 23.97 -35.33 7.76
N ALA A 727 24.11 -36.40 8.55
CA ALA A 727 23.29 -37.62 8.43
C ALA A 727 21.79 -37.40 8.71
N LYS A 728 21.41 -36.32 9.40
CA LYS A 728 20.01 -35.94 9.65
C LYS A 728 19.42 -35.05 8.56
N SER A 729 20.21 -34.61 7.57
CA SER A 729 19.75 -33.67 6.55
C SER A 729 18.81 -34.35 5.54
N PRO A 730 17.69 -33.71 5.13
CA PRO A 730 16.85 -34.22 4.04
C PRO A 730 17.45 -33.97 2.65
N ARG A 731 18.54 -33.20 2.53
CA ARG A 731 19.16 -32.86 1.24
C ARG A 731 20.12 -33.96 0.81
N LYS A 732 19.88 -34.55 -0.38
CA LYS A 732 20.72 -35.60 -0.96
C LYS A 732 22.22 -35.22 -1.03
N SER A 733 22.54 -33.98 -1.40
CA SER A 733 23.93 -33.51 -1.46
C SER A 733 24.61 -33.47 -0.09
N THR A 734 23.88 -33.07 0.96
CA THR A 734 24.41 -33.03 2.34
C THR A 734 24.57 -34.44 2.91
N LEU A 735 23.65 -35.36 2.61
CA LEU A 735 23.77 -36.76 3.01
C LEU A 735 24.99 -37.44 2.38
N ALA A 736 25.26 -37.17 1.10
CA ALA A 736 26.38 -37.76 0.37
C ALA A 736 27.75 -37.44 1.00
N ILE A 737 27.88 -36.30 1.68
CA ILE A 737 29.12 -35.88 2.36
C ILE A 737 29.14 -36.21 3.86
N ALA A 738 28.11 -36.86 4.41
CA ALA A 738 28.04 -37.18 5.84
C ALA A 738 29.13 -38.18 6.27
N SER A 739 29.47 -39.14 5.42
CA SER A 739 30.53 -40.13 5.68
C SER A 739 31.94 -39.58 5.54
N PHE A 740 32.10 -38.35 5.07
CA PHE A 740 33.39 -37.66 4.87
C PHE A 740 33.44 -36.39 5.73
N PRO A 741 33.40 -36.50 7.08
CA PRO A 741 33.33 -35.34 7.96
C PRO A 741 34.54 -34.40 7.80
N GLU A 742 35.72 -34.93 7.45
CA GLU A 742 36.93 -34.14 7.19
C GLU A 742 36.83 -33.17 6.00
N LYS A 743 35.87 -33.39 5.10
CA LYS A 743 35.64 -32.57 3.91
C LYS A 743 34.60 -31.49 4.12
N TYR A 744 34.70 -30.45 3.31
CA TYR A 744 33.62 -29.46 3.16
C TYR A 744 32.67 -29.85 2.03
N ASN A 745 31.48 -29.24 1.97
CA ASN A 745 30.56 -29.39 0.84
C ASN A 745 31.09 -28.70 -0.43
N VAL A 746 31.72 -27.53 -0.26
CA VAL A 746 32.45 -26.81 -1.30
C VAL A 746 33.85 -26.54 -0.75
N GLU A 747 34.88 -26.99 -1.47
CA GLU A 747 36.28 -26.88 -1.07
C GLU A 747 36.99 -25.89 -1.99
N VAL A 748 37.12 -24.66 -1.52
CA VAL A 748 37.89 -23.60 -2.16
C VAL A 748 38.94 -23.10 -1.17
N ILE A 749 40.16 -23.60 -1.36
CA ILE A 749 41.30 -23.43 -0.45
C ILE A 749 42.42 -22.78 -1.26
N PRO A 750 42.48 -21.44 -1.31
CA PRO A 750 43.45 -20.75 -2.14
C PRO A 750 44.89 -21.00 -1.68
N THR A 751 45.78 -21.22 -2.65
CA THR A 751 47.23 -21.36 -2.42
C THR A 751 48.02 -20.14 -2.91
N VAL A 752 47.33 -19.15 -3.47
CA VAL A 752 47.87 -17.88 -3.99
C VAL A 752 47.01 -16.71 -3.51
N PRO A 753 47.51 -15.46 -3.57
CA PRO A 753 46.69 -14.26 -3.40
C PRO A 753 45.37 -14.32 -4.18
N PHE A 754 44.28 -13.92 -3.55
CA PHE A 754 42.96 -13.94 -4.18
C PHE A 754 42.16 -12.68 -3.86
N LEU A 755 41.42 -12.19 -4.86
CA LEU A 755 40.50 -11.07 -4.71
C LEU A 755 39.18 -11.55 -4.14
N VAL A 756 38.62 -10.81 -3.19
CA VAL A 756 37.37 -11.12 -2.50
C VAL A 756 36.29 -10.11 -2.85
N VAL A 757 35.13 -10.62 -3.25
CA VAL A 757 33.90 -9.86 -3.46
C VAL A 757 32.86 -10.34 -2.43
N PRO A 758 32.43 -9.51 -1.48
CA PRO A 758 31.35 -9.85 -0.55
C PRO A 758 30.06 -10.26 -1.27
N GLU A 759 29.40 -11.34 -0.82
CA GLU A 759 28.06 -11.70 -1.33
C GLU A 759 27.03 -10.66 -0.93
N ALA A 760 27.13 -10.11 0.29
CA ALA A 760 26.20 -9.11 0.80
C ALA A 760 26.95 -7.87 1.28
N SER A 761 26.46 -6.69 0.89
CA SER A 761 26.93 -5.39 1.38
C SER A 761 25.77 -4.42 1.48
N SER A 762 25.83 -3.51 2.46
CA SER A 762 24.84 -2.44 2.56
C SER A 762 24.74 -1.65 1.25
N GLU A 763 23.50 -1.36 0.90
CA GLU A 763 23.10 -0.52 -0.22
C GLU A 763 23.52 0.94 -0.06
N ARG A 764 23.72 1.43 1.18
CA ARG A 764 24.23 2.79 1.44
C ARG A 764 25.59 3.03 0.80
N ARG A 765 26.42 1.99 0.66
CA ARG A 765 27.78 2.15 0.11
C ARG A 765 27.72 2.44 -1.40
N GLU A 766 28.48 3.45 -1.82
CA GLU A 766 28.66 3.76 -3.25
C GLU A 766 29.40 2.63 -3.99
N TYR A 767 30.22 1.85 -3.30
CA TYR A 767 30.96 0.72 -3.86
C TYR A 767 30.91 -0.47 -2.91
N VAL A 768 30.73 -1.68 -3.44
CA VAL A 768 30.96 -2.90 -2.66
C VAL A 768 32.45 -2.95 -2.29
N PRO A 769 32.82 -3.07 -1.00
CA PRO A 769 34.22 -3.16 -0.62
C PRO A 769 34.81 -4.51 -1.06
N ILE A 770 35.56 -4.47 -2.15
CA ILE A 770 36.32 -5.59 -2.71
C ILE A 770 37.79 -5.42 -2.28
N GLY A 771 38.51 -6.50 -2.00
CA GLY A 771 39.92 -6.44 -1.63
C GLY A 771 40.64 -7.79 -1.71
N TRP A 772 41.97 -7.76 -1.69
CA TRP A 772 42.77 -8.98 -1.69
C TRP A 772 42.88 -9.59 -0.29
N LEU A 773 42.90 -10.92 -0.25
CA LEU A 773 43.32 -11.71 0.89
C LEU A 773 44.43 -12.67 0.45
N GLU A 774 45.19 -13.16 1.42
CA GLU A 774 46.33 -14.04 1.21
C GLU A 774 46.14 -15.39 1.92
N PRO A 775 46.69 -16.48 1.38
CA PRO A 775 46.89 -17.71 2.12
C PRO A 775 47.66 -17.42 3.44
N PRO A 776 47.34 -18.11 4.53
CA PRO A 776 46.56 -19.35 4.61
C PRO A 776 45.06 -19.11 4.91
N THR A 777 44.51 -17.94 4.57
CA THR A 777 43.10 -17.59 4.80
C THR A 777 42.15 -18.42 3.94
N ILE A 778 41.09 -18.93 4.55
CA ILE A 778 40.01 -19.67 3.87
C ILE A 778 38.81 -18.73 3.66
N PRO A 779 38.37 -18.51 2.42
CA PRO A 779 37.17 -17.74 2.15
C PRO A 779 35.92 -18.55 2.46
N SER A 780 34.94 -17.94 3.11
CA SER A 780 33.61 -18.50 3.32
C SER A 780 32.77 -18.48 2.03
N ASN A 781 31.78 -19.36 1.92
CA ASN A 781 30.74 -19.31 0.89
C ASN A 781 29.93 -18.00 0.88
N LEU A 782 30.08 -17.14 1.90
CA LEU A 782 29.51 -15.79 1.93
C LEU A 782 30.37 -14.75 1.20
N VAL A 783 31.47 -15.14 0.57
CA VAL A 783 32.20 -14.30 -0.37
C VAL A 783 32.36 -15.02 -1.71
N ARG A 784 32.74 -14.26 -2.73
CA ARG A 784 33.17 -14.75 -4.03
C ARG A 784 34.64 -14.43 -4.20
N ILE A 785 35.38 -15.31 -4.86
CA ILE A 785 36.82 -15.13 -5.03
C ILE A 785 37.27 -15.25 -6.47
N ILE A 786 38.34 -14.51 -6.79
CA ILE A 786 39.07 -14.59 -8.05
C ILE A 786 40.54 -14.84 -7.70
N GLU A 787 41.08 -15.99 -8.09
CA GLU A 787 42.51 -16.26 -8.00
C GLU A 787 43.24 -15.51 -9.12
N ASN A 788 44.43 -14.99 -8.83
CA ASN A 788 45.26 -14.25 -9.80
C ASN A 788 44.55 -13.04 -10.46
N ALA A 789 43.70 -12.34 -9.71
CA ALA A 789 43.00 -11.16 -10.22
C ALA A 789 43.96 -10.02 -10.56
N SER A 790 43.75 -9.38 -11.71
CA SER A 790 44.52 -8.19 -12.10
C SER A 790 43.99 -6.92 -11.45
N LYS A 791 44.85 -5.91 -11.26
CA LYS A 791 44.43 -4.59 -10.76
C LYS A 791 43.43 -3.88 -11.68
N PRO A 792 43.56 -3.93 -13.02
CA PRO A 792 42.50 -3.44 -13.92
C PRO A 792 41.13 -4.07 -13.66
N LEU A 793 41.07 -5.39 -13.42
CA LEU A 793 39.81 -6.06 -13.13
C LEU A 793 39.22 -5.57 -11.80
N PHE A 794 40.04 -5.43 -10.76
CA PHE A 794 39.62 -4.78 -9.52
C PHE A 794 39.04 -3.39 -9.78
N GLY A 795 39.74 -2.57 -10.57
CA GLY A 795 39.27 -1.23 -10.93
C GLY A 795 37.91 -1.23 -11.64
N LEU A 796 37.67 -2.18 -12.55
CA LEU A 796 36.37 -2.36 -13.18
C LEU A 796 35.28 -2.74 -12.16
N LEU A 797 35.53 -3.75 -11.32
CA LEU A 797 34.55 -4.26 -10.36
C LEU A 797 34.22 -3.27 -9.24
N THR A 798 35.12 -2.31 -8.97
CA THR A 798 34.91 -1.21 -8.01
C THR A 798 34.59 0.13 -8.66
N SER A 799 34.11 0.12 -9.91
CA SER A 799 33.67 1.32 -10.62
C SER A 799 32.16 1.56 -10.47
N ALA A 800 31.74 2.81 -10.63
CA ALA A 800 30.34 3.20 -10.69
C ALA A 800 29.59 2.44 -11.80
N MET A 801 30.25 2.11 -12.91
CA MET A 801 29.67 1.32 -14.01
C MET A 801 29.27 -0.10 -13.57
N HIS A 802 30.19 -0.81 -12.92
CA HIS A 802 29.89 -2.16 -12.41
C HIS A 802 28.87 -2.12 -11.27
N MET A 803 28.96 -1.10 -10.41
CA MET A 803 28.01 -0.89 -9.33
C MET A 803 26.60 -0.59 -9.84
N SER A 804 26.44 0.16 -10.94
CA SER A 804 25.15 0.37 -11.60
C SER A 804 24.54 -0.93 -12.12
N TRP A 805 25.35 -1.84 -12.67
CA TRP A 805 24.89 -3.17 -13.07
C TRP A 805 24.43 -3.99 -11.87
N LEU A 806 25.23 -4.06 -10.81
CA LEU A 806 24.86 -4.74 -9.56
C LEU A 806 23.57 -4.20 -8.95
N ARG A 807 23.41 -2.86 -8.89
CA ARG A 807 22.26 -2.20 -8.26
C ARG A 807 20.92 -2.57 -8.89
N HIS A 808 20.91 -2.71 -10.21
CA HIS A 808 19.70 -2.78 -11.00
C HIS A 808 19.41 -4.18 -11.55
N ILE A 809 20.45 -4.97 -11.83
CA ILE A 809 20.33 -6.33 -12.34
C ILE A 809 20.54 -7.36 -11.23
N GLY A 810 21.41 -7.05 -10.27
CA GLY A 810 21.69 -7.93 -9.13
C GLY A 810 20.47 -8.17 -8.24
N GLY A 811 20.58 -9.20 -7.40
CA GLY A 811 19.57 -9.45 -6.36
C GLY A 811 19.75 -8.53 -5.16
N ARG A 812 18.76 -8.53 -4.27
CA ARG A 812 18.83 -7.86 -2.97
C ARG A 812 18.58 -8.84 -1.83
N LEU A 813 19.09 -8.51 -0.65
CA LEU A 813 18.70 -9.14 0.61
C LEU A 813 18.07 -8.07 1.49
N LYS A 814 16.74 -8.06 1.60
CA LYS A 814 15.99 -6.84 1.97
C LYS A 814 16.32 -5.74 0.97
N SER A 815 17.09 -4.73 1.36
CA SER A 815 17.55 -3.65 0.50
C SER A 815 19.06 -3.73 0.21
N ASP A 816 19.82 -4.52 0.96
CA ASP A 816 21.27 -4.71 0.77
C ASP A 816 21.58 -5.33 -0.60
N TYR A 817 22.73 -4.97 -1.18
CA TYR A 817 23.22 -5.60 -2.40
C TYR A 817 23.48 -7.07 -2.17
N ARG A 818 23.04 -7.91 -3.12
CA ARG A 818 23.38 -9.33 -3.16
C ARG A 818 24.10 -9.67 -4.47
N TYR A 819 25.41 -9.86 -4.37
CA TYR A 819 26.27 -10.13 -5.51
C TYR A 819 26.11 -11.58 -5.99
N SER A 820 25.96 -11.75 -7.31
CA SER A 820 25.79 -13.06 -7.97
C SER A 820 26.85 -13.28 -9.05
N ILE A 821 27.41 -14.49 -9.09
CA ILE A 821 28.35 -14.90 -10.14
C ILE A 821 27.63 -14.88 -11.49
N GLY A 822 26.55 -15.65 -11.61
CA GLY A 822 25.91 -15.88 -12.90
C GLY A 822 25.08 -14.69 -13.41
N LEU A 823 24.58 -13.84 -12.51
CA LEU A 823 23.66 -12.76 -12.88
C LEU A 823 24.30 -11.37 -12.92
N VAL A 824 25.40 -11.14 -12.18
CA VAL A 824 26.09 -9.84 -12.16
C VAL A 824 27.43 -9.97 -12.87
N TYR A 825 28.32 -10.82 -12.35
CA TYR A 825 29.69 -10.92 -12.86
C TYR A 825 29.76 -11.48 -14.28
N ASN A 826 29.11 -12.62 -14.52
CA ASN A 826 29.18 -13.31 -15.81
C ASN A 826 28.45 -12.58 -16.93
N THR A 827 27.49 -11.73 -16.60
CA THR A 827 26.65 -10.99 -17.56
C THR A 827 27.05 -9.54 -17.69
N PHE A 828 27.99 -9.05 -16.87
CA PHE A 828 28.42 -7.64 -16.90
C PHE A 828 28.95 -7.29 -18.30
N PRO A 829 28.28 -6.36 -19.01
CA PRO A 829 28.63 -6.07 -20.40
C PRO A 829 29.94 -5.27 -20.47
N LEU A 830 30.91 -5.79 -21.22
CA LEU A 830 32.16 -5.08 -21.50
C LEU A 830 32.22 -4.74 -22.99
N PRO A 831 32.43 -3.48 -23.38
CA PRO A 831 32.60 -3.12 -24.78
C PRO A 831 33.88 -3.74 -25.35
N PRO A 832 34.05 -3.79 -26.68
CA PRO A 832 35.30 -4.21 -27.30
C PRO A 832 36.44 -3.24 -26.91
N VAL A 833 37.22 -3.62 -25.91
CA VAL A 833 38.35 -2.84 -25.38
C VAL A 833 39.62 -3.67 -25.50
N SER A 834 40.71 -3.06 -25.97
CA SER A 834 42.01 -3.71 -26.04
C SER A 834 42.63 -3.89 -24.65
N GLU A 835 43.51 -4.88 -24.48
CA GLU A 835 44.26 -5.08 -23.23
C GLU A 835 45.02 -3.81 -22.81
N ALA A 836 45.62 -3.09 -23.77
CA ALA A 836 46.27 -1.81 -23.53
C ALA A 836 45.31 -0.71 -23.04
N GLY A 837 44.03 -0.78 -23.42
CA GLY A 837 42.98 0.09 -22.91
C GLY A 837 42.64 -0.22 -21.45
N LEU A 838 42.51 -1.50 -21.11
CA LEU A 838 42.25 -1.94 -19.72
C LEU A 838 43.45 -1.68 -18.80
N ALA A 839 44.69 -1.83 -19.30
CA ALA A 839 45.91 -1.57 -18.54
C ALA A 839 45.99 -0.13 -18.00
N LYS A 840 45.33 0.83 -18.66
CA LYS A 840 45.25 2.23 -18.18
C LYS A 840 44.50 2.37 -16.86
N LEU A 841 43.69 1.39 -16.46
CA LEU A 841 43.01 1.37 -15.18
C LEU A 841 43.93 0.97 -14.02
N GLU A 842 45.05 0.30 -14.29
CA GLU A 842 45.95 -0.18 -13.24
C GLU A 842 46.46 0.90 -12.28
N PRO A 843 47.01 2.05 -12.73
CA PRO A 843 47.46 3.10 -11.80
C PRO A 843 46.30 3.71 -11.00
N LEU A 844 45.09 3.76 -11.56
CA LEU A 844 43.91 4.29 -10.87
C LEU A 844 43.37 3.30 -9.82
N ALA A 845 43.38 2.01 -10.16
CA ALA A 845 43.11 0.93 -9.22
C ALA A 845 44.13 0.92 -8.07
N GLN A 846 45.42 1.14 -8.36
CA GLN A 846 46.45 1.26 -7.34
C GLN A 846 46.21 2.48 -6.44
N ALA A 847 45.83 3.64 -7.01
CA ALA A 847 45.51 4.83 -6.21
C ALA A 847 44.35 4.60 -5.22
N VAL A 848 43.35 3.78 -5.59
CA VAL A 848 42.28 3.37 -4.65
C VAL A 848 42.86 2.54 -3.51
N LEU A 849 43.77 1.60 -3.79
CA LEU A 849 44.42 0.78 -2.77
C LEU A 849 45.33 1.62 -1.86
N ASP A 850 46.12 2.53 -2.43
CA ASP A 850 47.01 3.42 -1.69
C ASP A 850 46.23 4.35 -0.77
N ALA A 851 45.09 4.90 -1.27
CA ALA A 851 44.20 5.72 -0.47
C ALA A 851 43.60 4.95 0.71
N ARG A 852 43.31 3.66 0.58
CA ARG A 852 42.91 2.80 1.72
C ARG A 852 44.07 2.59 2.69
N ALA A 853 45.26 2.29 2.17
CA ALA A 853 46.45 1.99 2.97
C ALA A 853 46.92 3.20 3.83
N ALA A 854 46.59 4.42 3.42
CA ALA A 854 46.85 5.65 4.17
C ALA A 854 46.07 5.76 5.50
N HIS A 855 45.12 4.87 5.76
CA HIS A 855 44.31 4.84 7.00
C HIS A 855 44.52 3.53 7.78
N PRO A 856 45.71 3.31 8.37
CA PRO A 856 45.98 2.10 9.13
C PRO A 856 45.04 1.99 10.33
N GLY A 857 44.45 0.80 10.52
CA GLY A 857 43.51 0.52 11.61
C GLY A 857 42.03 0.77 11.29
N ALA A 858 41.71 1.46 10.19
CA ALA A 858 40.34 1.57 9.72
C ALA A 858 39.87 0.26 9.05
N ILE A 859 38.62 -0.13 9.29
CA ILE A 859 37.98 -1.24 8.58
C ILE A 859 37.34 -0.76 7.28
N LEU A 860 37.10 -1.68 6.33
CA LEU A 860 36.48 -1.32 5.05
C LEU A 860 35.08 -0.72 5.23
N ALA A 861 34.36 -1.08 6.29
CA ALA A 861 33.07 -0.50 6.64
C ALA A 861 33.16 1.02 6.81
N ASP A 862 34.16 1.51 7.57
CA ASP A 862 34.35 2.93 7.87
C ASP A 862 34.86 3.70 6.64
N LEU A 863 35.75 3.07 5.87
CA LEU A 863 36.32 3.68 4.66
C LEU A 863 35.29 3.84 3.54
N TYR A 864 34.23 3.02 3.53
CA TYR A 864 33.20 3.01 2.50
C TYR A 864 31.80 3.41 3.00
N ASP A 865 31.69 3.87 4.25
CA ASP A 865 30.48 4.58 4.67
C ASP A 865 30.46 5.95 3.97
N PRO A 866 29.38 6.33 3.27
CA PRO A 866 29.31 7.61 2.55
C PRO A 866 29.64 8.83 3.43
N ASP A 867 29.29 8.78 4.71
CA ASP A 867 29.43 9.91 5.62
C ASP A 867 30.86 10.07 6.15
N THR A 868 31.63 8.96 6.21
CA THR A 868 33.00 8.94 6.74
C THR A 868 34.07 8.63 5.69
N MET A 869 33.69 8.36 4.44
CA MET A 869 34.62 8.01 3.35
C MET A 869 35.69 9.11 3.18
N PRO A 870 36.99 8.79 3.33
CA PRO A 870 38.05 9.78 3.18
C PRO A 870 38.05 10.45 1.82
N THR A 871 38.25 11.78 1.79
CA THR A 871 38.26 12.59 0.56
C THR A 871 39.24 12.06 -0.49
N ALA A 872 40.41 11.56 -0.08
CA ALA A 872 41.39 10.98 -0.99
C ALA A 872 40.86 9.72 -1.68
N LEU A 873 40.21 8.82 -0.93
CA LEU A 873 39.61 7.60 -1.44
C LEU A 873 38.44 7.91 -2.39
N ARG A 874 37.58 8.87 -2.02
CA ARG A 874 36.49 9.36 -2.88
C ARG A 874 37.00 9.92 -4.20
N LYS A 875 38.05 10.74 -4.17
CA LYS A 875 38.69 11.29 -5.38
C LYS A 875 39.32 10.18 -6.25
N ALA A 876 39.93 9.17 -5.64
CA ALA A 876 40.49 8.03 -6.36
C ALA A 876 39.41 7.25 -7.11
N HIS A 877 38.27 6.96 -6.47
CA HIS A 877 37.12 6.35 -7.13
C HIS A 877 36.57 7.22 -8.27
N GLN A 878 36.35 8.52 -8.05
CA GLN A 878 35.88 9.42 -9.12
C GLN A 878 36.83 9.48 -10.33
N ALA A 879 38.13 9.38 -10.10
CA ALA A 879 39.11 9.31 -11.19
C ALA A 879 39.01 7.96 -11.95
N LEU A 880 38.89 6.86 -11.22
CA LEU A 880 38.66 5.52 -11.76
C LEU A 880 37.35 5.46 -12.56
N ASP A 881 36.25 5.99 -12.03
CA ASP A 881 34.94 6.01 -12.71
C ASP A 881 35.00 6.77 -14.02
N ARG A 882 35.62 7.96 -14.04
CA ARG A 882 35.80 8.73 -15.28
C ARG A 882 36.62 7.97 -16.32
N ALA A 883 37.61 7.19 -15.90
CA ALA A 883 38.40 6.37 -16.81
C ALA A 883 37.60 5.16 -17.32
N VAL A 884 36.82 4.50 -16.46
CA VAL A 884 35.95 3.39 -16.83
C VAL A 884 34.83 3.87 -17.76
N ASP A 885 34.13 4.97 -17.44
CA ASP A 885 33.08 5.55 -18.28
C ASP A 885 33.58 5.81 -19.71
N ARG A 886 34.84 6.28 -19.86
CA ARG A 886 35.49 6.51 -21.16
C ARG A 886 35.74 5.25 -21.98
N LEU A 887 35.75 4.06 -21.36
CA LEU A 887 35.79 2.79 -22.09
C LEU A 887 34.47 2.49 -22.81
N TYR A 888 33.35 3.02 -22.30
CA TYR A 888 32.02 2.80 -22.86
C TYR A 888 31.64 3.86 -23.87
N ARG A 889 31.92 5.13 -23.59
CA ARG A 889 31.68 6.24 -24.53
C ARG A 889 32.47 7.50 -24.16
N LYS A 890 32.63 8.44 -25.11
CA LYS A 890 33.41 9.68 -24.90
C LYS A 890 32.78 10.63 -23.88
N GLN A 891 31.46 10.77 -23.89
CA GLN A 891 30.72 11.60 -22.95
C GLN A 891 30.51 10.85 -21.63
N GLY A 892 30.78 11.50 -20.50
CA GLY A 892 30.52 10.91 -19.18
C GLY A 892 29.04 10.58 -18.98
N PHE A 893 28.74 9.73 -18.00
CA PHE A 893 27.37 9.44 -17.59
C PHE A 893 26.94 10.37 -16.46
N THR A 894 25.70 10.85 -16.53
CA THR A 894 25.13 11.80 -15.57
C THR A 894 24.50 11.11 -14.37
N SER A 895 24.11 9.83 -14.50
CA SER A 895 23.47 9.05 -13.45
C SER A 895 23.70 7.54 -13.60
N ASP A 896 23.45 6.77 -12.54
CA ASP A 896 23.48 5.31 -12.58
C ASP A 896 22.41 4.72 -13.52
N ARG A 897 21.29 5.44 -13.68
CA ARG A 897 20.24 5.11 -14.64
C ARG A 897 20.80 5.10 -16.07
N GLU A 898 21.46 6.18 -16.46
CA GLU A 898 22.03 6.30 -17.81
C GLU A 898 23.10 5.22 -18.07
N ARG A 899 23.87 4.86 -17.04
CA ARG A 899 24.83 3.74 -17.11
C ARG A 899 24.13 2.41 -17.39
N VAL A 900 23.11 2.05 -16.62
CA VAL A 900 22.45 0.74 -16.79
C VAL A 900 21.68 0.64 -18.11
N GLU A 901 21.05 1.72 -18.57
CA GLU A 901 20.38 1.77 -19.88
C GLU A 901 21.38 1.50 -21.01
N HIS A 902 22.56 2.12 -20.95
CA HIS A 902 23.63 1.84 -21.91
C HIS A 902 24.16 0.40 -21.83
N LEU A 903 24.36 -0.11 -20.61
CA LEU A 903 24.82 -1.49 -20.41
C LEU A 903 23.83 -2.53 -20.95
N LEU A 904 22.52 -2.31 -20.80
CA LEU A 904 21.50 -3.20 -21.38
C LEU A 904 21.60 -3.27 -22.90
N GLY A 905 21.85 -2.15 -23.59
CA GLY A 905 22.11 -2.14 -25.03
C GLY A 905 23.36 -2.93 -25.42
N LEU A 906 24.44 -2.86 -24.62
CA LEU A 906 25.63 -3.69 -24.84
C LEU A 906 25.36 -5.18 -24.58
N TYR A 907 24.62 -5.50 -23.51
CA TYR A 907 24.22 -6.87 -23.20
C TYR A 907 23.39 -7.50 -24.32
N GLU A 908 22.44 -6.75 -24.89
CA GLU A 908 21.66 -7.16 -26.07
C GLU A 908 22.59 -7.55 -27.22
N ASN A 909 23.54 -6.69 -27.57
CA ASN A 909 24.50 -6.93 -28.65
C ASN A 909 25.38 -8.16 -28.40
N MET A 910 25.82 -8.38 -27.15
CA MET A 910 26.62 -9.54 -26.78
C MET A 910 25.84 -10.86 -26.86
N THR A 911 24.54 -10.82 -26.58
CA THR A 911 23.71 -12.04 -26.49
C THR A 911 22.94 -12.35 -27.76
N ALA A 912 22.67 -11.38 -28.64
CA ALA A 912 21.95 -11.57 -29.89
C ALA A 912 22.56 -12.69 -30.78
N PRO A 913 23.88 -12.77 -31.01
CA PRO A 913 24.49 -13.86 -31.79
C PRO A 913 24.32 -15.24 -31.13
N ILE A 914 24.43 -15.29 -29.80
CA ILE A 914 24.29 -16.53 -29.00
C ILE A 914 22.85 -17.05 -29.10
N ASN A 915 21.88 -16.15 -28.95
CA ASN A 915 20.45 -16.46 -29.02
C ASN A 915 20.04 -16.91 -30.43
N ALA A 916 20.55 -16.27 -31.48
CA ALA A 916 20.33 -16.68 -32.86
C ALA A 916 20.84 -18.10 -33.13
N ALA A 917 22.08 -18.41 -32.69
CA ALA A 917 22.66 -19.74 -32.82
C ALA A 917 21.88 -20.82 -32.04
N ALA A 918 21.37 -20.48 -30.85
CA ALA A 918 20.55 -21.37 -30.03
C ALA A 918 19.19 -21.68 -30.69
N LYS A 919 18.51 -20.66 -31.26
CA LYS A 919 17.25 -20.84 -32.02
C LYS A 919 17.43 -21.75 -33.23
N ILE A 920 18.54 -21.61 -33.99
CA ILE A 920 18.86 -22.48 -35.13
C ILE A 920 19.06 -23.94 -34.67
N LYS A 921 19.76 -24.17 -33.55
CA LYS A 921 19.96 -25.53 -33.00
C LYS A 921 18.65 -26.15 -32.51
N ALA A 922 17.77 -25.38 -31.86
CA ALA A 922 16.45 -25.84 -31.42
C ALA A 922 15.52 -26.18 -32.60
N GLY A 923 15.51 -25.35 -33.65
CA GLY A 923 14.79 -25.60 -34.90
C GLY A 923 15.28 -26.86 -35.61
N ARG A 924 16.60 -27.09 -35.69
CA ARG A 924 17.18 -28.33 -36.24
C ARG A 924 16.84 -29.58 -35.40
N ARG A 925 16.69 -29.45 -34.08
CA ARG A 925 16.29 -30.56 -33.19
C ARG A 925 14.81 -30.92 -33.33
N ARG A 926 13.93 -29.92 -33.57
CA ARG A 926 12.53 -30.15 -33.93
C ARG A 926 12.37 -30.72 -35.35
N ALA A 927 13.18 -30.27 -36.31
CA ALA A 927 13.18 -30.79 -37.68
C ALA A 927 13.80 -32.20 -37.82
N LYS A 928 14.63 -32.64 -36.86
CA LYS A 928 15.16 -34.02 -36.77
C LYS A 928 14.21 -35.02 -36.09
N ARG A 929 12.94 -34.66 -35.84
CA ARG A 929 11.86 -35.63 -35.64
C ARG A 929 10.84 -35.48 -36.75
N PRO A 930 11.01 -36.28 -37.81
CA PRO A 930 9.91 -37.17 -38.20
C PRO A 930 10.38 -38.62 -38.43
N THR A 931 9.45 -39.56 -38.26
CA THR A 931 9.52 -41.03 -38.45
C THR A 931 10.29 -41.80 -37.36
N ALA A 932 9.76 -42.82 -36.67
CA ALA A 932 8.50 -43.56 -36.75
C ALA A 932 7.92 -43.77 -35.34
#